data_AF-A0A497H5B4-F1
#
_entry.id   AF-A0A497H5B4-F1
#
_cell.length_a   1.000
_cell.length_b   1.000
_cell.length_c   1.000
_cell.angle_alpha   90.00
_cell.angle_beta   90.00
_cell.angle_gamma   90.00
#
_symmetry.space_group_name_H-M   'P 1'
#
loop_
_entity.id
_entity.type
_entity.pdbx_description
1 polymer ?
#
loop_
_entity_poly.entity_id
_entity_poly.type
_entity_poly.pdbx_seq_one_letter_code
_entity_poly.pdbx_strand_id
1 'polypeptide(L)'
;MRKKVVPLMMVILLLSGGAFSVGIVARLQEERSIPAPHSPLDEGMVGKLSRKVEIPAGSDYHIHFSSGNLSLRGKPVVPCTRDLSEKEKDAVARAPLWIQRKLARQFQKIDGESYAELLLNASKRYVDEMAFSIACSPVGDVPSPDVIYTNAVCLYENDEWIQYADIIDYDNGAGDYHSTIRYRVMENGEEKEIECPSDIYYWYVVHPKITFDHPETVYGRFWREYLSDHSDRGYPLLREKLEGIRYLWDCEAYFQGPNRQWRESIEAHPTAIEVISYWIGKTVPAQAVGDRPGQPNIIAHEHNGWCGELQTLAVAAQRTALIPSVSANNRGEDHAWREFYERGWHENDNWWTDSGGAVDEPDVYTYGWGKNMSSVFAWRGDDSIYEVTHRYIHESDRRTVTFSVTDLMGNPVDGARIIVLVPGLLDWSWLKDKLWEATIEKLWSNLPERLRENPFIQHLYQKLCDMYAQVPDVVDSVLPSIWNYTDMKGECTLDLGVNQSCLFLIQRHPMGESWKSLFMKDDNTVIMYHRPGEENVSVIFSCEETENTTEYRIVPSSDTGEYFFNISFSTEAYQLQKNILSGGVGEHRIPGSVEFFIVDEENFNRYMEGKSFECYEYGNFGSGNIRFNMSEGDWYVVFRNPARRSTVLLDLSAEVRAEADKDCVQIVAPETSIFEHPRFDCGETIAIEGIATSSVSLEIENEDSHELTPVGGEWFYIWNTSGLGPGTYQITATCGAAEDRLLVTLVDVSPPTVKIDIPSEGDIVNGGTITVKGISSDNVGVEKVEVAINGEWKTASGTHSWEMEWDLAGLPPGDYTVAARAVDASGKQMVDTVHVAINGTGHAWGPSIVDVHHEPDNPTNTSNVCIYANVTERGPFSITHVTLFWDDGTITQSAEMFRYGDNPVQERHEEDPLHNVSNEPIYGKELGEFPSGAHITYWIRATDTANNHVVSAVHSFII
;
A
#
# COMPACT_ATOMS: atom_id res chain seq x y z
N MET A 1 32.34 35.17 -27.07
CA MET A 1 32.68 36.35 -27.92
C MET A 1 31.60 37.40 -27.76
N ARG A 2 32.00 38.68 -27.64
CA ARG A 2 31.14 39.86 -27.41
C ARG A 2 30.43 40.34 -28.70
N LYS A 3 29.24 40.95 -28.50
CA LYS A 3 28.56 41.98 -29.34
C LYS A 3 27.97 41.48 -30.67
N LYS A 4 26.86 41.97 -31.23
CA LYS A 4 25.88 43.08 -31.05
C LYS A 4 24.70 42.69 -32.00
N VAL A 5 23.45 43.12 -31.84
CA VAL A 5 22.90 44.39 -32.39
C VAL A 5 21.49 44.58 -31.83
N VAL A 6 21.23 45.79 -31.30
CA VAL A 6 19.92 46.44 -31.11
C VAL A 6 19.85 47.55 -32.18
N PRO A 7 18.69 47.90 -32.79
CA PRO A 7 17.88 49.05 -32.30
C PRO A 7 16.35 48.81 -32.42
N LEU A 8 15.52 49.09 -31.41
CA LEU A 8 14.96 50.40 -31.01
C LEU A 8 13.49 50.55 -31.46
N MET A 9 12.52 50.42 -30.54
CA MET A 9 11.47 51.43 -30.38
C MET A 9 10.80 51.31 -29.00
N MET A 10 10.90 52.39 -28.25
CA MET A 10 10.27 52.65 -26.96
C MET A 10 9.17 53.70 -27.22
N VAL A 11 8.12 53.65 -26.39
CA VAL A 11 7.08 54.68 -26.15
C VAL A 11 5.84 54.64 -27.06
N ILE A 12 4.73 54.11 -26.53
CA ILE A 12 3.48 54.82 -26.17
C ILE A 12 2.70 53.89 -25.23
N LEU A 13 2.59 54.24 -23.95
CA LEU A 13 1.45 53.92 -23.07
C LEU A 13 1.69 54.59 -21.70
N LEU A 14 1.18 55.82 -21.61
CA LEU A 14 0.77 56.44 -20.36
C LEU A 14 -0.53 57.19 -20.66
N LEU A 15 -1.46 57.12 -19.71
CA LEU A 15 -2.77 57.81 -19.60
C LEU A 15 -4.03 57.00 -19.98
N SER A 16 -4.42 56.09 -19.08
CA SER A 16 -5.71 56.12 -18.35
C SER A 16 -5.71 54.88 -17.45
N GLY A 17 -5.72 54.95 -16.12
CA GLY A 17 -6.52 55.82 -15.28
C GLY A 17 -7.76 55.04 -14.84
N GLY A 18 -7.60 54.12 -13.89
CA GLY A 18 -8.69 53.33 -13.31
C GLY A 18 -8.21 52.61 -12.05
N ALA A 19 -8.43 53.24 -10.90
CA ALA A 19 -8.16 52.66 -9.60
C ALA A 19 -9.09 51.47 -9.35
N PHE A 20 -8.53 50.28 -9.10
CA PHE A 20 -9.26 49.22 -8.41
C PHE A 20 -8.85 49.25 -6.93
N SER A 21 -9.76 49.76 -6.13
CA SER A 21 -9.74 49.62 -4.69
C SER A 21 -9.82 48.15 -4.32
N VAL A 22 -8.84 47.69 -3.55
CA VAL A 22 -8.87 46.44 -2.79
C VAL A 22 -10.10 46.46 -1.88
N GLY A 23 -11.12 45.68 -2.24
CA GLY A 23 -12.26 45.39 -1.38
C GLY A 23 -11.98 44.07 -0.68
N ILE A 24 -11.45 44.15 0.55
CA ILE A 24 -11.42 43.05 1.49
C ILE A 24 -12.88 42.64 1.76
N VAL A 25 -13.32 41.49 1.27
CA VAL A 25 -14.52 40.83 1.76
C VAL A 25 -14.10 39.87 2.87
N ALA A 26 -13.80 40.45 4.03
CA ALA A 26 -13.98 39.74 5.29
C ALA A 26 -15.49 39.79 5.57
N ARG A 27 -16.21 38.75 5.15
CA ARG A 27 -17.58 38.56 5.63
C ARG A 27 -17.49 37.99 7.03
N LEU A 28 -17.58 38.90 8.00
CA LEU A 28 -17.96 38.59 9.37
C LEU A 28 -19.18 37.66 9.34
N GLN A 29 -19.09 36.55 10.06
CA GLN A 29 -20.24 35.79 10.53
C GLN A 29 -21.15 36.76 11.28
N GLU A 30 -22.20 37.25 10.63
CA GLU A 30 -23.39 37.70 11.35
C GLU A 30 -24.14 36.43 11.74
N GLU A 31 -23.98 36.02 13.00
CA GLU A 31 -25.02 35.26 13.70
C GLU A 31 -26.31 36.08 13.63
N ARG A 32 -27.16 35.78 12.65
CA ARG A 32 -28.57 36.17 12.73
C ARG A 32 -29.18 35.37 13.87
N SER A 33 -29.40 36.05 14.99
CA SER A 33 -30.37 35.63 16.00
C SER A 33 -31.77 35.67 15.39
N ILE A 34 -32.22 34.51 14.91
CA ILE A 34 -33.59 34.21 14.53
C ILE A 34 -34.33 33.81 15.83
N PRO A 35 -35.60 34.20 16.05
CA PRO A 35 -36.32 33.92 17.29
C PRO A 35 -36.37 32.42 17.56
N ALA A 36 -36.26 32.02 18.83
CA ALA A 36 -36.33 30.63 19.25
C ALA A 36 -37.52 29.90 18.58
N PRO A 37 -37.30 28.82 17.82
CA PRO A 37 -38.37 27.91 17.45
C PRO A 37 -38.91 27.25 18.72
N HIS A 38 -40.14 26.77 18.65
CA HIS A 38 -40.67 25.81 19.63
C HIS A 38 -39.62 24.74 19.91
N SER A 39 -39.50 24.32 21.18
CA SER A 39 -38.51 23.32 21.57
C SER A 39 -38.73 22.03 20.76
N PRO A 40 -37.75 21.57 19.94
CA PRO A 40 -37.87 20.34 19.14
C PRO A 40 -37.86 19.05 19.99
N LEU A 41 -38.02 19.18 21.31
CA LEU A 41 -38.01 18.08 22.27
C LEU A 41 -39.36 17.35 22.38
N ASP A 42 -40.45 17.92 21.85
CA ASP A 42 -41.79 17.32 21.86
C ASP A 42 -42.16 16.63 20.52
N GLU A 43 -41.28 16.64 19.51
CA GLU A 43 -41.51 16.06 18.17
C GLU A 43 -40.82 14.68 18.02
N GLY A 44 -41.57 13.69 17.50
CA GLY A 44 -41.09 12.33 17.26
C GLY A 44 -40.30 12.21 15.96
N MET A 45 -39.31 11.32 15.93
CA MET A 45 -38.54 11.03 14.72
C MET A 45 -39.34 10.12 13.77
N VAL A 46 -39.51 10.54 12.52
CA VAL A 46 -40.36 9.90 11.51
C VAL A 46 -39.59 9.50 10.24
N GLY A 47 -38.31 9.84 10.14
CA GLY A 47 -37.44 9.40 9.05
C GLY A 47 -35.97 9.53 9.46
N LYS A 48 -35.15 8.53 9.13
CA LYS A 48 -33.69 8.60 9.30
C LYS A 48 -33.00 7.89 8.14
N LEU A 49 -31.90 8.44 7.65
CA LEU A 49 -31.06 7.85 6.62
C LEU A 49 -29.60 8.16 6.95
N SER A 50 -28.73 7.17 6.92
CA SER A 50 -27.29 7.36 7.08
C SER A 50 -26.54 6.57 6.02
N ARG A 51 -25.88 7.24 5.08
CA ARG A 51 -25.35 6.58 3.89
C ARG A 51 -24.06 7.21 3.37
N LYS A 52 -23.11 6.34 3.01
CA LYS A 52 -21.93 6.68 2.22
C LYS A 52 -22.16 6.33 0.75
N VAL A 53 -22.22 7.32 -0.13
CA VAL A 53 -22.53 7.15 -1.55
C VAL A 53 -21.46 7.78 -2.41
N GLU A 54 -21.22 7.20 -3.58
CA GLU A 54 -20.42 7.85 -4.60
C GLU A 54 -21.27 8.49 -5.66
N ILE A 55 -20.92 9.72 -6.02
CA ILE A 55 -21.60 10.49 -7.04
C ILE A 55 -20.59 10.69 -8.17
N PRO A 56 -20.67 9.90 -9.26
CA PRO A 56 -19.83 10.09 -10.43
C PRO A 56 -19.94 11.50 -10.99
N ALA A 57 -18.92 11.93 -11.71
CA ALA A 57 -18.90 13.21 -12.42
C ALA A 57 -20.19 13.42 -13.25
N GLY A 58 -20.81 14.59 -13.11
CA GLY A 58 -22.06 14.96 -13.79
C GLY A 58 -23.32 14.24 -13.31
N SER A 59 -23.23 13.41 -12.27
CA SER A 59 -24.36 12.67 -11.71
C SER A 59 -24.96 13.34 -10.47
N ASP A 60 -26.01 12.75 -9.92
CA ASP A 60 -26.67 13.18 -8.69
C ASP A 60 -27.03 12.00 -7.80
N TYR A 61 -27.17 12.31 -6.51
CA TYR A 61 -27.84 11.51 -5.51
C TYR A 61 -28.95 12.35 -4.89
N HIS A 62 -30.10 11.76 -4.59
CA HIS A 62 -31.17 12.49 -3.91
C HIS A 62 -31.79 11.63 -2.81
N ILE A 63 -32.35 12.30 -1.81
CA ILE A 63 -33.23 11.71 -0.82
C ILE A 63 -34.64 12.22 -1.07
N HIS A 64 -35.62 11.35 -0.91
CA HIS A 64 -37.05 11.60 -1.09
C HIS A 64 -37.76 11.37 0.24
N PHE A 65 -38.48 12.38 0.71
CA PHE A 65 -39.40 12.26 1.83
C PHE A 65 -40.84 12.39 1.34
N SER A 66 -41.67 11.44 1.74
CA SER A 66 -43.12 11.48 1.49
C SER A 66 -43.88 11.58 2.81
N SER A 67 -44.57 12.71 3.00
CA SER A 67 -45.41 12.95 4.18
C SER A 67 -46.63 12.02 4.27
N GLY A 68 -47.10 11.46 3.14
CA GLY A 68 -48.29 10.60 3.08
C GLY A 68 -48.12 9.28 3.84
N ASN A 69 -46.92 8.70 3.80
CA ASN A 69 -46.57 7.44 4.46
C ASN A 69 -45.42 7.57 5.47
N LEU A 70 -44.97 8.79 5.77
CA LEU A 70 -43.84 9.08 6.65
C LEU A 70 -42.60 8.25 6.29
N SER A 71 -42.17 8.30 5.03
CA SER A 71 -40.99 7.56 4.57
C SER A 71 -39.91 8.49 4.05
N LEU A 72 -38.68 8.29 4.53
CA LEU A 72 -37.46 8.91 4.02
C LEU A 72 -36.63 7.85 3.30
N ARG A 73 -36.38 8.03 2.00
CA ARG A 73 -35.65 7.06 1.18
C ARG A 73 -34.59 7.72 0.35
N GLY A 74 -33.42 7.10 0.26
CA GLY A 74 -32.38 7.49 -0.67
C GLY A 74 -32.63 6.96 -2.09
N LYS A 75 -32.10 7.64 -3.10
CA LYS A 75 -32.03 7.15 -4.48
C LYS A 75 -31.42 5.74 -4.48
N PRO A 76 -32.04 4.74 -5.13
CA PRO A 76 -31.44 3.41 -5.24
C PRO A 76 -30.07 3.50 -5.92
N VAL A 77 -29.05 2.93 -5.27
CA VAL A 77 -27.69 2.85 -5.80
C VAL A 77 -27.49 1.45 -6.38
N VAL A 78 -26.88 1.38 -7.56
CA VAL A 78 -26.47 0.09 -8.13
C VAL A 78 -25.33 -0.47 -7.28
N PRO A 79 -25.46 -1.68 -6.72
CA PRO A 79 -24.40 -2.29 -5.90
C PRO A 79 -23.08 -2.38 -6.67
N CYS A 80 -21.95 -2.07 -6.04
CA CYS A 80 -20.66 -2.18 -6.72
C CYS A 80 -20.29 -3.64 -7.04
N THR A 81 -20.89 -4.63 -6.37
CA THR A 81 -20.66 -6.05 -6.66
C THR A 81 -21.62 -6.64 -7.68
N ARG A 82 -22.50 -5.84 -8.29
CA ARG A 82 -23.58 -6.33 -9.16
C ARG A 82 -23.09 -7.26 -10.28
N ASP A 83 -22.01 -6.87 -10.94
CA ASP A 83 -21.48 -7.60 -12.11
C ASP A 83 -20.36 -8.59 -11.74
N LEU A 84 -20.13 -8.83 -10.44
CA LEU A 84 -19.13 -9.78 -9.92
C LEU A 84 -19.69 -11.20 -9.79
N SER A 85 -18.82 -12.21 -9.84
CA SER A 85 -19.15 -13.60 -9.56
C SER A 85 -19.55 -13.79 -8.09
N GLU A 86 -20.24 -14.88 -7.75
CA GLU A 86 -20.57 -15.16 -6.35
C GLU A 86 -19.32 -15.37 -5.49
N LYS A 87 -18.26 -15.98 -6.05
CA LYS A 87 -16.98 -16.15 -5.35
C LYS A 87 -16.31 -14.80 -5.08
N GLU A 88 -16.33 -13.89 -6.05
CA GLU A 88 -15.80 -12.53 -5.86
C GLU A 88 -16.61 -11.75 -4.80
N LYS A 89 -17.94 -11.90 -4.79
CA LYS A 89 -18.79 -11.30 -3.73
C LYS A 89 -18.46 -11.87 -2.36
N ASP A 90 -18.23 -13.18 -2.25
CA ASP A 90 -17.81 -13.84 -1.00
C ASP A 90 -16.44 -13.34 -0.54
N ALA A 91 -15.49 -13.18 -1.46
CA ALA A 91 -14.18 -12.61 -1.15
C ALA A 91 -14.26 -11.14 -0.70
N VAL A 92 -15.16 -10.35 -1.29
CA VAL A 92 -15.44 -8.98 -0.83
C VAL A 92 -16.06 -9.00 0.58
N ALA A 93 -16.99 -9.90 0.86
CA ALA A 93 -17.61 -10.02 2.18
C ALA A 93 -16.61 -10.47 3.25
N ARG A 94 -15.61 -11.29 2.87
CA ARG A 94 -14.52 -11.72 3.75
C ARG A 94 -13.58 -10.60 4.16
N ALA A 95 -13.38 -9.61 3.29
CA ALA A 95 -12.46 -8.51 3.56
C ALA A 95 -13.05 -7.51 4.58
N PRO A 96 -12.20 -6.76 5.33
CA PRO A 96 -12.68 -5.75 6.27
C PRO A 96 -13.60 -4.70 5.63
N LEU A 97 -14.63 -4.26 6.37
CA LEU A 97 -15.63 -3.30 5.88
C LEU A 97 -15.01 -2.06 5.21
N TRP A 98 -13.92 -1.53 5.75
CA TRP A 98 -13.27 -0.32 5.24
C TRP A 98 -12.65 -0.47 3.83
N ILE A 99 -12.30 -1.68 3.38
CA ILE A 99 -11.66 -1.92 2.07
C ILE A 99 -12.59 -2.51 1.01
N GLN A 100 -13.70 -3.13 1.42
CA GLN A 100 -14.62 -3.89 0.54
C GLN A 100 -15.00 -3.15 -0.75
N ARG A 101 -15.31 -1.85 -0.64
CA ARG A 101 -15.70 -1.04 -1.80
C ARG A 101 -14.58 -0.92 -2.84
N LYS A 102 -13.34 -0.68 -2.40
CA LYS A 102 -12.18 -0.58 -3.31
C LYS A 102 -11.85 -1.94 -3.90
N LEU A 103 -11.91 -3.01 -3.10
CA LEU A 103 -11.72 -4.37 -3.58
C LEU A 103 -12.72 -4.74 -4.68
N ALA A 104 -14.01 -4.46 -4.45
CA ALA A 104 -15.05 -4.70 -5.45
C ALA A 104 -14.80 -3.92 -6.75
N ARG A 105 -14.29 -2.68 -6.68
CA ARG A 105 -13.89 -1.92 -7.88
C ARG A 105 -12.74 -2.56 -8.61
N GLN A 106 -11.74 -3.06 -7.89
CA GLN A 106 -10.59 -3.68 -8.52
C GLN A 106 -11.00 -4.97 -9.24
N PHE A 107 -11.87 -5.79 -8.64
CA PHE A 107 -12.44 -6.98 -9.29
C PHE A 107 -13.21 -6.65 -10.58
N GLN A 108 -13.85 -5.48 -10.69
CA GLN A 108 -14.44 -5.05 -11.97
C GLN A 108 -13.41 -4.75 -13.07
N LYS A 109 -12.12 -4.66 -12.73
CA LYS A 109 -11.02 -4.24 -13.63
C LYS A 109 -10.02 -5.34 -13.92
N ILE A 110 -10.09 -6.47 -13.22
CA ILE A 110 -9.20 -7.61 -13.36
C ILE A 110 -10.01 -8.90 -13.54
N ASP A 111 -9.33 -10.01 -13.83
CA ASP A 111 -9.89 -11.35 -13.65
C ASP A 111 -9.76 -11.73 -12.16
N GLY A 112 -10.83 -11.59 -11.39
CA GLY A 112 -10.80 -11.65 -9.92
C GLY A 112 -10.81 -13.06 -9.33
N GLU A 113 -11.00 -14.11 -10.13
CA GLU A 113 -11.27 -15.46 -9.63
C GLU A 113 -10.13 -16.03 -8.76
N SER A 114 -8.88 -15.89 -9.20
CA SER A 114 -7.70 -16.37 -8.46
C SER A 114 -7.44 -15.56 -7.18
N TYR A 115 -7.71 -14.25 -7.21
CA TYR A 115 -7.61 -13.37 -6.04
C TYR A 115 -8.71 -13.64 -5.02
N ALA A 116 -9.92 -13.93 -5.49
CA ALA A 116 -11.03 -14.35 -4.64
C ALA A 116 -10.71 -15.67 -3.95
N GLU A 117 -10.15 -16.64 -4.68
CA GLU A 117 -9.69 -17.91 -4.11
C GLU A 117 -8.58 -17.71 -3.07
N LEU A 118 -7.61 -16.82 -3.33
CA LEU A 118 -6.59 -16.44 -2.37
C LEU A 118 -7.19 -15.94 -1.05
N LEU A 119 -8.10 -14.96 -1.11
CA LEU A 119 -8.71 -14.38 0.09
C LEU A 119 -9.53 -15.42 0.87
N LEU A 120 -10.36 -16.21 0.18
CA LEU A 120 -11.25 -17.21 0.79
C LEU A 120 -10.51 -18.38 1.45
N ASN A 121 -9.28 -18.67 1.01
CA ASN A 121 -8.45 -19.74 1.56
C ASN A 121 -7.37 -19.24 2.54
N ALA A 122 -7.20 -17.94 2.70
CA ALA A 122 -6.21 -17.39 3.63
C ALA A 122 -6.74 -17.42 5.08
N SER A 123 -5.85 -17.61 6.06
CA SER A 123 -6.16 -17.33 7.47
C SER A 123 -6.61 -15.87 7.64
N LYS A 124 -7.58 -15.62 8.54
CA LYS A 124 -8.11 -14.26 8.78
C LYS A 124 -6.99 -13.24 9.07
N ARG A 125 -5.91 -13.70 9.72
CA ARG A 125 -4.70 -12.92 10.04
C ARG A 125 -4.05 -12.22 8.84
N TYR A 126 -4.25 -12.70 7.61
CA TYR A 126 -3.59 -12.13 6.42
C TYR A 126 -4.56 -11.43 5.45
N VAL A 127 -5.86 -11.51 5.72
CA VAL A 127 -6.87 -11.15 4.72
C VAL A 127 -6.87 -9.65 4.46
N ASP A 128 -6.67 -8.83 5.47
CA ASP A 128 -6.67 -7.38 5.34
C ASP A 128 -5.44 -6.88 4.57
N GLU A 129 -4.23 -7.41 4.78
CA GLU A 129 -3.06 -7.06 3.99
C GLU A 129 -3.18 -7.50 2.53
N MET A 130 -3.70 -8.71 2.30
CA MET A 130 -3.93 -9.23 0.95
C MET A 130 -5.01 -8.40 0.24
N ALA A 131 -6.14 -8.14 0.88
CA ALA A 131 -7.24 -7.34 0.33
C ALA A 131 -6.78 -5.90 0.05
N PHE A 132 -6.00 -5.30 0.94
CA PHE A 132 -5.41 -3.99 0.73
C PHE A 132 -4.46 -4.00 -0.47
N SER A 133 -3.54 -4.97 -0.56
CA SER A 133 -2.57 -5.07 -1.64
C SER A 133 -3.25 -5.23 -3.01
N ILE A 134 -4.35 -5.98 -3.08
CA ILE A 134 -5.17 -6.11 -4.29
C ILE A 134 -5.89 -4.79 -4.60
N ALA A 135 -6.63 -4.25 -3.64
CA ALA A 135 -7.53 -3.11 -3.83
C ALA A 135 -6.81 -1.77 -4.05
N CYS A 136 -5.58 -1.64 -3.55
CA CYS A 136 -4.77 -0.42 -3.59
C CYS A 136 -3.59 -0.50 -4.57
N SER A 137 -3.49 -1.56 -5.37
CA SER A 137 -2.62 -1.60 -6.56
C SER A 137 -3.14 -0.65 -7.65
N PRO A 138 -2.30 -0.25 -8.62
CA PRO A 138 -2.77 0.52 -9.77
C PRO A 138 -3.96 -0.17 -10.46
N VAL A 139 -4.93 0.61 -10.94
CA VAL A 139 -6.20 0.09 -11.45
C VAL A 139 -5.95 -0.86 -12.64
N GLY A 140 -6.31 -2.13 -12.47
CA GLY A 140 -6.14 -3.18 -13.49
C GLY A 140 -4.73 -3.79 -13.56
N ASP A 141 -3.79 -3.37 -12.71
CA ASP A 141 -2.40 -3.83 -12.70
C ASP A 141 -2.02 -4.29 -11.28
N VAL A 142 -2.47 -5.50 -10.93
CA VAL A 142 -2.26 -6.12 -9.61
C VAL A 142 -1.15 -7.17 -9.71
N PRO A 143 -0.20 -7.24 -8.75
CA PRO A 143 0.77 -8.33 -8.68
C PRO A 143 0.11 -9.70 -8.61
N SER A 144 0.82 -10.76 -8.98
CA SER A 144 0.26 -12.12 -8.99
C SER A 144 -0.26 -12.55 -7.60
N PRO A 145 -1.26 -13.44 -7.52
CA PRO A 145 -1.74 -13.98 -6.24
C PRO A 145 -0.63 -14.56 -5.37
N ASP A 146 0.38 -15.21 -5.97
CA ASP A 146 1.53 -15.75 -5.25
C ASP A 146 2.37 -14.63 -4.60
N VAL A 147 2.63 -13.54 -5.32
CA VAL A 147 3.35 -12.37 -4.76
C VAL A 147 2.55 -11.74 -3.62
N ILE A 148 1.23 -11.61 -3.77
CA ILE A 148 0.36 -11.05 -2.73
C ILE A 148 0.35 -11.94 -1.48
N TYR A 149 0.27 -13.26 -1.68
CA TYR A 149 0.33 -14.23 -0.60
C TYR A 149 1.66 -14.17 0.15
N THR A 150 2.77 -14.33 -0.57
CA THR A 150 4.12 -14.32 0.01
C THR A 150 4.40 -12.98 0.70
N ASN A 151 4.00 -11.86 0.12
CA ASN A 151 4.18 -10.55 0.75
C ASN A 151 3.47 -10.46 2.10
N ALA A 152 2.22 -10.92 2.21
CA ALA A 152 1.47 -10.89 3.46
C ALA A 152 2.05 -11.85 4.51
N VAL A 153 2.37 -13.09 4.11
CA VAL A 153 2.94 -14.10 5.03
C VAL A 153 4.29 -13.66 5.58
N CYS A 154 5.19 -13.16 4.72
CA CYS A 154 6.52 -12.73 5.15
C CYS A 154 6.50 -11.52 6.10
N LEU A 155 5.43 -10.72 6.14
CA LEU A 155 5.29 -9.67 7.16
C LEU A 155 5.27 -10.29 8.56
N TYR A 156 4.45 -11.31 8.75
CA TYR A 156 4.28 -11.98 10.03
C TYR A 156 5.43 -12.94 10.35
N GLU A 157 6.07 -13.55 9.35
CA GLU A 157 7.32 -14.30 9.58
C GLU A 157 8.45 -13.39 10.05
N ASN A 158 8.52 -12.15 9.55
CA ASN A 158 9.52 -11.17 9.98
C ASN A 158 9.24 -10.62 11.37
N ASP A 159 7.96 -10.43 11.70
CA ASP A 159 7.48 -10.05 13.04
C ASP A 159 7.96 -11.01 14.14
N GLU A 160 8.08 -12.31 13.86
CA GLU A 160 8.46 -13.31 14.86
C GLU A 160 9.88 -13.16 15.42
N TRP A 161 10.81 -12.56 14.66
CA TRP A 161 12.22 -12.45 15.05
C TRP A 161 12.72 -11.00 15.19
N ILE A 162 12.01 -10.02 14.63
CA ILE A 162 12.32 -8.60 14.83
C ILE A 162 12.00 -8.21 16.28
N GLN A 163 12.97 -7.61 16.99
CA GLN A 163 12.82 -7.32 18.42
C GLN A 163 12.34 -5.90 18.73
N TYR A 164 12.35 -4.98 17.76
CA TYR A 164 11.98 -3.57 17.98
C TYR A 164 10.59 -3.22 17.48
N ALA A 165 9.90 -4.10 16.75
CA ALA A 165 8.59 -3.87 16.18
C ALA A 165 7.71 -5.12 16.36
N ASP A 166 6.40 -4.90 16.49
CA ASP A 166 5.37 -5.91 16.66
C ASP A 166 4.16 -5.54 15.77
N ILE A 167 3.64 -6.46 14.96
CA ILE A 167 2.36 -6.30 14.24
C ILE A 167 1.21 -6.53 15.22
N ILE A 168 0.26 -5.59 15.26
CA ILE A 168 -0.89 -5.60 16.15
C ILE A 168 -2.18 -5.69 15.33
N ASP A 169 -2.93 -6.78 15.54
CA ASP A 169 -4.21 -7.03 14.89
C ASP A 169 -5.37 -6.58 15.80
N TYR A 170 -6.30 -5.79 15.26
CA TYR A 170 -7.52 -5.34 15.92
C TYR A 170 -8.75 -5.94 15.22
N ASP A 171 -9.61 -6.62 15.99
CA ASP A 171 -10.88 -7.18 15.51
C ASP A 171 -12.01 -6.88 16.48
N ASN A 172 -13.08 -6.27 15.98
CA ASN A 172 -14.25 -5.91 16.77
C ASN A 172 -15.37 -6.98 16.74
N GLY A 173 -15.21 -8.07 15.97
CA GLY A 173 -16.19 -9.13 15.82
C GLY A 173 -17.39 -8.79 14.91
N ALA A 174 -17.40 -7.61 14.30
CA ALA A 174 -18.44 -7.12 13.39
C ALA A 174 -17.95 -7.01 11.92
N GLY A 175 -16.92 -7.78 11.56
CA GLY A 175 -16.33 -7.79 10.22
C GLY A 175 -15.44 -6.58 9.89
N ASP A 176 -15.18 -5.70 10.87
CA ASP A 176 -14.32 -4.53 10.70
C ASP A 176 -13.05 -4.68 11.55
N TYR A 177 -12.03 -5.25 10.91
CA TYR A 177 -10.73 -5.54 11.51
C TYR A 177 -9.61 -4.89 10.70
N HIS A 178 -8.49 -4.62 11.35
CA HIS A 178 -7.32 -4.01 10.73
C HIS A 178 -6.07 -4.27 11.56
N SER A 179 -4.92 -4.06 10.94
CA SER A 179 -3.62 -4.24 11.55
C SER A 179 -2.81 -2.95 11.52
N THR A 180 -1.84 -2.86 12.42
CA THR A 180 -0.82 -1.81 12.42
C THR A 180 0.49 -2.35 12.99
N ILE A 181 1.54 -1.54 13.04
CA ILE A 181 2.79 -1.85 13.73
C ILE A 181 2.95 -0.98 14.96
N ARG A 182 3.50 -1.58 16.02
CA ARG A 182 4.02 -0.88 17.20
C ARG A 182 5.53 -1.06 17.23
N TYR A 183 6.28 0.01 17.48
CA TYR A 183 7.73 -0.06 17.56
C TYR A 183 8.29 0.63 18.80
N ARG A 184 9.51 0.23 19.18
CA ARG A 184 10.28 0.79 20.29
C ARG A 184 11.30 1.79 19.76
N VAL A 185 11.35 2.97 20.37
CA VAL A 185 12.35 4.02 20.09
C VAL A 185 13.06 4.42 21.37
N MET A 186 14.28 4.94 21.23
CA MET A 186 15.06 5.50 22.33
C MET A 186 15.00 7.03 22.25
N GLU A 187 14.12 7.70 23.01
CA GLU A 187 13.95 9.15 22.95
C GLU A 187 14.54 9.81 24.20
N ASN A 188 15.59 10.63 24.04
CA ASN A 188 16.28 11.30 25.16
C ASN A 188 16.77 10.34 26.26
N GLY A 189 17.19 9.13 25.89
CA GLY A 189 17.62 8.09 26.82
C GLY A 189 16.50 7.33 27.52
N GLU A 190 15.24 7.55 27.12
CA GLU A 190 14.07 6.81 27.60
C GLU A 190 13.46 5.95 26.48
N GLU A 191 13.18 4.68 26.78
CA GLU A 191 12.47 3.78 25.87
C GLU A 191 11.00 4.19 25.76
N LYS A 192 10.47 4.24 24.53
CA LYS A 192 9.06 4.51 24.25
C LYS A 192 8.52 3.52 23.23
N GLU A 193 7.29 3.07 23.49
CA GLU A 193 6.50 2.31 22.51
C GLU A 193 5.55 3.25 21.79
N ILE A 194 5.61 3.23 20.46
CA ILE A 194 4.83 4.09 19.58
C ILE A 194 4.05 3.21 18.61
N GLU A 195 2.75 3.45 18.50
CA GLU A 195 1.90 2.79 17.53
C GLU A 195 1.82 3.64 16.26
N CYS A 196 2.07 3.02 15.12
CA CYS A 196 1.99 3.66 13.82
C CYS A 196 0.52 3.85 13.42
N PRO A 197 0.16 4.94 12.71
CA PRO A 197 -1.13 5.01 12.04
C PRO A 197 -1.30 3.84 11.06
N SER A 198 -2.47 3.20 11.07
CA SER A 198 -2.72 1.99 10.26
C SER A 198 -2.61 2.27 8.76
N ASP A 199 -2.97 3.46 8.29
CA ASP A 199 -2.79 3.88 6.90
C ASP A 199 -1.31 3.92 6.48
N ILE A 200 -0.42 4.33 7.39
CA ILE A 200 1.03 4.31 7.16
C ILE A 200 1.54 2.88 7.08
N TYR A 201 1.08 1.99 7.96
CA TYR A 201 1.40 0.55 7.91
C TYR A 201 1.01 -0.05 6.55
N TYR A 202 -0.24 0.11 6.13
CA TYR A 202 -0.70 -0.49 4.88
C TYR A 202 0.02 0.07 3.64
N TRP A 203 0.18 1.39 3.53
CA TRP A 203 0.81 1.97 2.34
C TRP A 203 2.32 1.78 2.26
N TYR A 204 3.01 1.77 3.41
CA TYR A 204 4.46 1.92 3.44
C TYR A 204 5.19 0.78 4.13
N VAL A 205 4.47 -0.25 4.60
CA VAL A 205 5.02 -1.55 5.01
C VAL A 205 4.41 -2.66 4.19
N VAL A 206 3.08 -2.73 4.11
CA VAL A 206 2.34 -3.83 3.45
C VAL A 206 2.44 -3.76 1.93
N HIS A 207 2.22 -2.60 1.32
CA HIS A 207 2.09 -2.51 -0.14
C HIS A 207 3.33 -3.07 -0.88
N PRO A 208 3.16 -4.02 -1.83
CA PRO A 208 4.28 -4.75 -2.44
C PRO A 208 5.11 -3.91 -3.43
N LYS A 209 4.50 -2.85 -3.99
CA LYS A 209 5.15 -1.90 -4.91
C LYS A 209 5.93 -0.81 -4.17
N ILE A 210 7.18 -0.59 -4.61
CA ILE A 210 8.15 0.32 -3.98
C ILE A 210 8.36 1.59 -4.82
N THR A 211 8.62 1.43 -6.12
CA THR A 211 8.83 2.53 -7.10
C THR A 211 7.97 2.28 -8.33
N PHE A 212 8.48 2.53 -9.54
CA PHE A 212 7.72 2.42 -10.79
C PHE A 212 7.65 0.99 -11.33
N ASP A 213 8.55 0.10 -10.92
CA ASP A 213 8.60 -1.29 -11.39
C ASP A 213 7.47 -2.16 -10.83
N HIS A 214 7.04 -3.14 -11.64
CA HIS A 214 6.01 -4.09 -11.25
C HIS A 214 6.59 -5.12 -10.27
N PRO A 215 5.96 -5.38 -9.11
CA PRO A 215 6.47 -6.38 -8.16
C PRO A 215 6.38 -7.80 -8.75
N GLU A 216 7.51 -8.50 -8.80
CA GLU A 216 7.59 -9.85 -9.36
C GLU A 216 8.43 -10.78 -8.50
N THR A 217 8.22 -12.08 -8.68
CA THR A 217 9.10 -13.12 -8.15
C THR A 217 10.34 -13.22 -9.03
N VAL A 218 11.51 -12.95 -8.47
CA VAL A 218 12.81 -13.03 -9.15
C VAL A 218 13.68 -14.08 -8.46
N TYR A 219 14.37 -14.92 -9.23
CA TYR A 219 15.13 -16.07 -8.71
C TYR A 219 14.28 -17.04 -7.87
N GLY A 220 12.98 -17.12 -8.18
CA GLY A 220 12.02 -17.94 -7.45
C GLY A 220 11.55 -17.35 -6.12
N ARG A 221 11.92 -16.10 -5.80
CA ARG A 221 11.55 -15.43 -4.55
C ARG A 221 11.02 -14.01 -4.73
N PHE A 222 10.10 -13.60 -3.88
CA PHE A 222 9.73 -12.20 -3.73
C PHE A 222 10.83 -11.43 -2.98
N TRP A 223 10.93 -10.10 -3.18
CA TRP A 223 12.02 -9.33 -2.58
C TRP A 223 12.05 -9.40 -1.06
N ARG A 224 10.89 -9.50 -0.40
CA ARG A 224 10.82 -9.48 1.06
C ARG A 224 11.57 -10.66 1.70
N GLU A 225 11.27 -11.87 1.25
CA GLU A 225 11.96 -13.09 1.69
C GLU A 225 13.42 -13.13 1.21
N TYR A 226 13.69 -12.69 -0.02
CA TYR A 226 15.04 -12.73 -0.58
C TYR A 226 15.99 -11.84 0.22
N LEU A 227 15.60 -10.60 0.53
CA LEU A 227 16.45 -9.69 1.29
C LEU A 227 16.64 -10.12 2.75
N SER A 228 15.66 -10.82 3.34
CA SER A 228 15.77 -11.34 4.71
C SER A 228 16.76 -12.50 4.81
N ASP A 229 16.60 -13.49 3.92
CA ASP A 229 17.17 -14.83 4.12
C ASP A 229 18.26 -15.21 3.12
N HIS A 230 18.60 -14.33 2.17
CA HIS A 230 19.66 -14.57 1.20
C HIS A 230 20.76 -13.50 1.25
N SER A 231 22.01 -13.97 1.20
CA SER A 231 23.19 -13.15 0.94
C SER A 231 24.21 -13.94 0.11
N ASP A 232 24.96 -13.22 -0.71
CA ASP A 232 26.10 -13.78 -1.41
C ASP A 232 27.34 -13.87 -0.51
N ARG A 233 28.26 -14.78 -0.85
CA ARG A 233 29.50 -14.96 -0.09
C ARG A 233 30.30 -13.65 -0.03
N GLY A 234 30.66 -13.23 1.18
CA GLY A 234 31.38 -11.99 1.44
C GLY A 234 30.48 -10.78 1.74
N TYR A 235 29.15 -10.94 1.67
CA TYR A 235 28.17 -9.89 1.93
C TYR A 235 27.33 -10.19 3.16
N PRO A 236 26.89 -9.16 3.92
CA PRO A 236 26.13 -9.37 5.15
C PRO A 236 24.70 -9.84 4.84
N LEU A 237 24.18 -10.73 5.68
CA LEU A 237 22.77 -11.09 5.68
C LEU A 237 21.95 -10.08 6.50
N LEU A 238 20.83 -9.59 5.97
CA LEU A 238 20.03 -8.56 6.63
C LEU A 238 19.49 -9.04 7.99
N ARG A 239 18.89 -10.23 8.02
CA ARG A 239 18.34 -10.86 9.23
C ARG A 239 19.40 -11.04 10.31
N GLU A 240 20.60 -11.47 9.91
CA GLU A 240 21.75 -11.58 10.83
C GLU A 240 22.10 -10.23 11.48
N LYS A 241 22.04 -9.13 10.72
CA LYS A 241 22.39 -7.80 11.22
C LYS A 241 21.34 -7.19 12.13
N LEU A 242 20.08 -7.52 11.92
CA LEU A 242 18.97 -7.06 12.76
C LEU A 242 18.83 -7.87 14.06
N GLU A 243 19.51 -9.02 14.18
CA GLU A 243 19.49 -9.87 15.37
C GLU A 243 19.93 -9.08 16.62
N GLY A 244 19.05 -9.02 17.63
CA GLY A 244 19.33 -8.36 18.92
C GLY A 244 19.16 -6.84 18.93
N ILE A 245 18.73 -6.22 17.82
CA ILE A 245 18.45 -4.78 17.74
C ILE A 245 17.09 -4.49 18.39
N ARG A 246 17.09 -3.67 19.44
CA ARG A 246 15.89 -3.44 20.29
C ARG A 246 15.12 -2.17 19.99
N TYR A 247 15.71 -1.25 19.21
CA TYR A 247 15.11 0.05 18.90
C TYR A 247 15.08 0.30 17.39
N LEU A 248 13.97 0.85 16.90
CA LEU A 248 13.84 1.29 15.52
C LEU A 248 14.78 2.47 15.26
N TRP A 249 14.72 3.50 16.10
CA TRP A 249 15.52 4.73 16.02
C TRP A 249 15.73 5.33 17.43
N ASP A 250 16.74 6.19 17.55
CA ASP A 250 17.13 6.91 18.76
C ASP A 250 16.75 8.40 18.72
N CYS A 251 15.94 8.79 17.74
CA CYS A 251 15.43 10.15 17.57
C CYS A 251 16.54 11.21 17.43
N GLU A 252 17.73 10.82 16.95
CA GLU A 252 18.85 11.72 16.66
C GLU A 252 19.08 11.84 15.15
N ALA A 253 19.34 13.08 14.71
CA ALA A 253 19.80 13.39 13.36
C ALA A 253 21.33 13.30 13.29
N TYR A 254 21.87 12.65 12.26
CA TYR A 254 23.31 12.45 12.13
C TYR A 254 23.79 12.15 10.71
N PHE A 255 25.08 12.44 10.47
CA PHE A 255 25.78 12.05 9.26
C PHE A 255 26.50 10.73 9.44
N GLN A 256 26.45 9.93 8.39
CA GLN A 256 27.12 8.64 8.30
C GLN A 256 28.42 8.81 7.52
N GLY A 257 29.55 8.41 8.12
CA GLY A 257 30.87 8.49 7.47
C GLY A 257 31.08 7.42 6.37
N PRO A 258 32.14 7.54 5.55
CA PRO A 258 32.50 6.53 4.56
C PRO A 258 33.15 5.30 5.22
N ASN A 259 32.99 4.13 4.62
CA ASN A 259 33.64 2.86 5.01
C ASN A 259 33.47 2.54 6.52
N ARG A 260 32.26 2.74 7.06
CA ARG A 260 31.98 2.53 8.49
C ARG A 260 32.28 1.10 8.91
N GLN A 261 32.73 0.97 10.15
CA GLN A 261 32.88 -0.30 10.84
C GLN A 261 31.60 -0.64 11.59
N TRP A 262 31.25 -1.93 11.63
CA TRP A 262 30.03 -2.41 12.28
C TRP A 262 29.99 -1.98 13.75
N ARG A 263 31.11 -2.20 14.46
CA ARG A 263 31.22 -1.88 15.88
C ARG A 263 30.99 -0.40 16.18
N GLU A 264 31.60 0.49 15.40
CA GLU A 264 31.46 1.94 15.59
C GLU A 264 30.03 2.41 15.31
N SER A 265 29.41 1.87 14.26
CA SER A 265 28.01 2.14 13.90
C SER A 265 27.06 1.81 15.05
N ILE A 266 27.15 0.58 15.60
CA ILE A 266 26.22 0.12 16.63
C ILE A 266 26.55 0.68 18.02
N GLU A 267 27.82 1.00 18.32
CA GLU A 267 28.18 1.74 19.54
C GLU A 267 27.61 3.16 19.54
N ALA A 268 27.55 3.81 18.37
CA ALA A 268 27.00 5.16 18.23
C ALA A 268 25.47 5.16 18.19
N HIS A 269 24.88 4.33 17.33
CA HIS A 269 23.45 4.28 17.05
C HIS A 269 22.98 2.81 17.02
N PRO A 270 22.61 2.20 18.16
CA PRO A 270 22.16 0.81 18.24
C PRO A 270 20.71 0.65 17.77
N THR A 271 20.44 1.06 16.53
CA THR A 271 19.10 1.23 15.95
C THR A 271 18.95 0.48 14.64
N ALA A 272 17.72 0.09 14.29
CA ALA A 272 17.43 -0.57 13.03
C ALA A 272 17.75 0.31 11.82
N ILE A 273 17.53 1.62 11.93
CA ILE A 273 17.88 2.60 10.87
C ILE A 273 19.38 2.56 10.56
N GLU A 274 20.24 2.60 11.58
CA GLU A 274 21.69 2.52 11.38
C GLU A 274 22.12 1.18 10.80
N VAL A 275 21.56 0.09 11.32
CA VAL A 275 21.85 -1.29 10.87
C VAL A 275 21.55 -1.46 9.39
N ILE A 276 20.38 -1.00 8.94
CA ILE A 276 19.97 -1.13 7.54
C ILE A 276 20.81 -0.21 6.65
N SER A 277 21.09 1.03 7.08
CA SER A 277 22.03 1.92 6.37
C SER A 277 23.42 1.29 6.21
N TYR A 278 23.94 0.63 7.25
CA TYR A 278 25.20 -0.12 7.18
C TYR A 278 25.09 -1.27 6.18
N TRP A 279 24.04 -2.09 6.29
CA TRP A 279 23.80 -3.24 5.43
C TRP A 279 23.75 -2.84 3.96
N ILE A 280 23.00 -1.78 3.60
CA ILE A 280 22.93 -1.28 2.21
C ILE A 280 24.32 -0.90 1.68
N GLY A 281 25.12 -0.18 2.47
CA GLY A 281 26.47 0.24 2.07
C GLY A 281 27.40 -0.94 1.80
N LYS A 282 27.26 -2.02 2.57
CA LYS A 282 28.04 -3.25 2.39
C LYS A 282 27.49 -4.17 1.30
N THR A 283 26.18 -4.17 1.05
CA THR A 283 25.52 -4.96 0.01
C THR A 283 25.74 -4.37 -1.38
N VAL A 284 25.80 -3.04 -1.51
CA VAL A 284 26.01 -2.33 -2.78
C VAL A 284 27.26 -1.42 -2.70
N PRO A 285 28.47 -2.01 -2.57
CA PRO A 285 29.70 -1.24 -2.38
C PRO A 285 30.26 -0.66 -3.68
N ALA A 286 29.71 -1.00 -4.85
CA ALA A 286 30.20 -0.56 -6.15
C ALA A 286 29.21 0.37 -6.89
N GLN A 287 29.75 1.18 -7.80
CA GLN A 287 28.92 1.96 -8.74
C GLN A 287 28.31 1.06 -9.79
N ALA A 288 27.15 1.45 -10.33
CA ALA A 288 26.44 0.71 -11.37
C ALA A 288 27.35 0.31 -12.55
N VAL A 289 27.32 -0.96 -12.95
CA VAL A 289 27.99 -1.53 -14.13
C VAL A 289 27.03 -2.52 -14.79
N GLY A 290 26.90 -2.46 -16.12
CA GLY A 290 26.02 -3.36 -16.86
C GLY A 290 24.56 -2.89 -16.83
N ASP A 291 23.64 -3.83 -16.59
CA ASP A 291 22.21 -3.55 -16.53
C ASP A 291 21.85 -2.67 -15.32
N ARG A 292 20.72 -1.97 -15.40
CA ARG A 292 20.21 -1.09 -14.33
C ARG A 292 18.87 -1.62 -13.82
N PRO A 293 18.87 -2.61 -12.92
CA PRO A 293 17.66 -3.29 -12.50
C PRO A 293 16.81 -2.44 -11.55
N GLY A 294 15.50 -2.61 -11.67
CA GLY A 294 14.51 -2.04 -10.75
C GLY A 294 14.02 -3.00 -9.66
N GLN A 295 14.37 -4.28 -9.76
CA GLN A 295 13.97 -5.31 -8.79
C GLN A 295 14.97 -5.38 -7.63
N PRO A 296 14.53 -5.28 -6.35
CA PRO A 296 15.44 -5.29 -5.20
C PRO A 296 16.34 -6.54 -5.12
N ASN A 297 15.82 -7.72 -5.50
CA ASN A 297 16.59 -8.97 -5.49
C ASN A 297 17.81 -8.88 -6.42
N ILE A 298 17.61 -8.32 -7.63
CA ILE A 298 18.67 -8.20 -8.62
C ILE A 298 19.70 -7.18 -8.15
N ILE A 299 19.24 -6.02 -7.65
CA ILE A 299 20.13 -4.98 -7.10
C ILE A 299 21.01 -5.55 -5.96
N ALA A 300 20.41 -6.32 -5.05
CA ALA A 300 21.13 -6.94 -3.94
C ALA A 300 22.15 -7.99 -4.41
N HIS A 301 21.85 -8.71 -5.49
CA HIS A 301 22.71 -9.76 -6.05
C HIS A 301 23.87 -9.22 -6.90
N GLU A 302 23.63 -8.14 -7.63
CA GLU A 302 24.63 -7.52 -8.51
C GLU A 302 25.66 -6.67 -7.73
N HIS A 303 25.34 -6.31 -6.48
CA HIS A 303 26.21 -5.56 -5.58
C HIS A 303 26.70 -4.20 -6.10
N ASN A 304 26.00 -3.64 -7.09
CA ASN A 304 26.36 -2.38 -7.71
C ASN A 304 25.12 -1.54 -8.03
N GLY A 305 25.24 -0.21 -7.94
CA GLY A 305 24.10 0.68 -8.14
C GLY A 305 24.41 2.17 -8.00
N TRP A 306 23.48 3.02 -8.41
CA TRP A 306 23.47 4.45 -8.13
C TRP A 306 22.29 4.81 -7.20
N CYS A 307 21.96 6.09 -7.07
CA CYS A 307 20.96 6.57 -6.12
C CYS A 307 19.56 5.93 -6.31
N GLY A 308 19.17 5.59 -7.54
CA GLY A 308 17.88 4.93 -7.82
C GLY A 308 17.82 3.48 -7.34
N GLU A 309 18.88 2.72 -7.61
CA GLU A 309 19.03 1.33 -7.16
C GLU A 309 19.18 1.27 -5.63
N LEU A 310 19.99 2.15 -5.06
CA LEU A 310 20.17 2.28 -3.61
C LEU A 310 18.85 2.64 -2.92
N GLN A 311 18.09 3.61 -3.44
CA GLN A 311 16.76 3.95 -2.91
C GLN A 311 15.84 2.73 -2.93
N THR A 312 15.76 2.04 -4.07
CA THR A 312 14.85 0.90 -4.25
C THR A 312 15.18 -0.24 -3.29
N LEU A 313 16.46 -0.62 -3.19
CA LEU A 313 16.92 -1.62 -2.24
C LEU A 313 16.69 -1.19 -0.80
N ALA A 314 16.91 0.09 -0.48
CA ALA A 314 16.82 0.58 0.87
C ALA A 314 15.37 0.66 1.38
N VAL A 315 14.42 1.09 0.54
CA VAL A 315 12.99 1.03 0.87
C VAL A 315 12.55 -0.43 1.02
N ALA A 316 12.98 -1.33 0.13
CA ALA A 316 12.70 -2.75 0.25
C ALA A 316 13.21 -3.33 1.59
N ALA A 317 14.47 -3.06 1.94
CA ALA A 317 15.08 -3.55 3.18
C ALA A 317 14.39 -3.00 4.43
N GLN A 318 14.05 -1.70 4.45
CA GLN A 318 13.28 -1.12 5.56
C GLN A 318 11.89 -1.74 5.68
N ARG A 319 11.18 -1.93 4.57
CA ARG A 319 9.86 -2.58 4.58
C ARG A 319 9.95 -4.04 5.00
N THR A 320 10.95 -4.80 4.54
CA THR A 320 11.25 -6.16 5.02
C THR A 320 11.41 -6.16 6.53
N ALA A 321 12.08 -5.15 7.09
CA ALA A 321 12.32 -4.98 8.50
C ALA A 321 11.15 -4.28 9.25
N LEU A 322 9.93 -4.26 8.71
CA LEU A 322 8.75 -3.64 9.32
C LEU A 322 8.87 -2.14 9.63
N ILE A 323 9.74 -1.42 8.91
CA ILE A 323 9.88 0.04 9.02
C ILE A 323 9.10 0.69 7.86
N PRO A 324 8.11 1.55 8.14
CA PRO A 324 7.38 2.23 7.08
C PRO A 324 8.31 3.16 6.32
N SER A 325 8.41 2.93 5.01
CA SER A 325 9.41 3.59 4.17
C SER A 325 8.86 3.99 2.81
N VAL A 326 9.33 5.12 2.28
CA VAL A 326 8.90 5.67 0.99
C VAL A 326 10.06 6.22 0.17
N SER A 327 9.94 6.12 -1.15
CA SER A 327 10.89 6.65 -2.12
C SER A 327 10.67 8.15 -2.38
N ALA A 328 11.60 9.00 -1.94
CA ALA A 328 11.61 10.44 -2.20
C ALA A 328 12.50 10.80 -3.41
N ASN A 329 11.97 11.62 -4.31
CA ASN A 329 12.53 11.83 -5.65
C ASN A 329 12.72 13.31 -5.95
N ASN A 330 13.97 13.72 -6.15
CA ASN A 330 14.29 14.91 -6.93
C ASN A 330 14.67 14.47 -8.36
N ARG A 331 13.64 14.20 -9.17
CA ARG A 331 13.82 13.72 -10.53
C ARG A 331 14.37 14.77 -11.48
N GLY A 332 13.96 16.04 -11.31
CA GLY A 332 14.38 17.13 -12.19
C GLY A 332 15.88 17.38 -12.17
N GLU A 333 16.51 17.19 -11.01
CA GLU A 333 17.94 17.38 -10.81
C GLU A 333 18.68 16.07 -10.46
N ASP A 334 18.12 14.92 -10.82
CA ASP A 334 18.76 13.60 -10.75
C ASP A 334 19.32 13.23 -9.36
N HIS A 335 18.43 13.06 -8.38
CA HIS A 335 18.75 12.36 -7.13
C HIS A 335 17.51 11.70 -6.53
N ALA A 336 17.74 10.62 -5.80
CA ALA A 336 16.72 9.81 -5.17
C ALA A 336 17.25 9.28 -3.83
N TRP A 337 16.38 9.24 -2.82
CA TRP A 337 16.68 8.76 -1.47
C TRP A 337 15.40 8.23 -0.82
N ARG A 338 15.44 7.76 0.42
CA ARG A 338 14.25 7.26 1.11
C ARG A 338 13.87 8.12 2.31
N GLU A 339 12.65 7.94 2.76
CA GLU A 339 12.20 8.45 4.05
C GLU A 339 11.66 7.29 4.87
N PHE A 340 11.86 7.31 6.19
CA PHE A 340 11.20 6.40 7.12
C PHE A 340 10.22 7.16 8.00
N TYR A 341 9.19 6.48 8.51
CA TYR A 341 8.17 7.10 9.35
C TYR A 341 8.36 6.82 10.86
N GLU A 342 8.44 7.88 11.66
CA GLU A 342 8.39 7.88 13.13
C GLU A 342 7.69 9.17 13.58
N ARG A 343 6.38 9.12 13.88
CA ARG A 343 5.55 10.33 14.16
C ARG A 343 5.73 11.48 13.15
N GLY A 344 6.08 11.14 11.91
CA GLY A 344 6.53 12.06 10.88
C GLY A 344 7.49 11.35 9.91
N TRP A 345 7.69 11.93 8.73
CA TRP A 345 8.65 11.39 7.76
C TRP A 345 10.02 12.03 7.96
N HIS A 346 11.03 11.19 8.11
CA HIS A 346 12.43 11.56 8.31
C HIS A 346 13.26 11.16 7.09
N GLU A 347 14.17 12.04 6.68
CA GLU A 347 15.11 11.77 5.58
C GLU A 347 16.05 10.62 5.97
N ASN A 348 16.38 9.75 5.00
CA ASN A 348 17.45 8.78 5.17
C ASN A 348 18.08 8.43 3.81
N ASP A 349 19.36 8.74 3.62
CA ASP A 349 20.06 8.56 2.36
C ASP A 349 21.36 7.75 2.52
N ASN A 350 21.63 6.89 1.54
CA ASN A 350 22.87 6.14 1.40
C ASN A 350 23.59 6.64 0.15
N TRP A 351 24.85 7.04 0.30
CA TRP A 351 25.65 7.49 -0.82
C TRP A 351 26.42 6.32 -1.44
N TRP A 352 26.59 6.40 -2.76
CA TRP A 352 27.29 5.40 -3.57
C TRP A 352 28.64 4.96 -2.98
N THR A 353 29.05 3.73 -3.27
CA THR A 353 30.39 3.21 -2.91
C THR A 353 30.72 3.22 -1.41
N ASP A 354 29.72 2.95 -0.56
CA ASP A 354 29.86 2.99 0.90
C ASP A 354 30.51 4.30 1.39
N SER A 355 30.18 5.42 0.72
CA SER A 355 30.80 6.73 1.00
C SER A 355 30.14 7.51 2.13
N GLY A 356 29.13 6.91 2.77
CA GLY A 356 28.39 7.49 3.88
C GLY A 356 26.92 7.69 3.57
N GLY A 357 26.32 8.67 4.22
CA GLY A 357 24.89 8.91 4.18
C GLY A 357 24.43 9.93 5.21
N ALA A 358 23.12 10.02 5.37
CA ALA A 358 22.46 10.94 6.28
C ALA A 358 21.20 10.31 6.88
N VAL A 359 20.89 10.71 8.12
CA VAL A 359 19.66 10.35 8.84
C VAL A 359 19.09 11.63 9.43
N ASP A 360 17.87 11.97 9.02
CA ASP A 360 17.11 13.15 9.41
C ASP A 360 17.83 14.49 9.18
N GLU A 361 18.58 14.59 8.07
CA GLU A 361 19.35 15.79 7.70
C GLU A 361 18.90 16.33 6.32
N PRO A 362 17.63 16.75 6.15
CA PRO A 362 17.08 17.13 4.84
C PRO A 362 17.80 18.33 4.18
N ASP A 363 18.51 19.14 4.97
CA ASP A 363 19.29 20.28 4.49
C ASP A 363 20.55 19.87 3.70
N VAL A 364 20.96 18.59 3.77
CA VAL A 364 22.17 18.08 3.14
C VAL A 364 22.22 18.35 1.64
N TYR A 365 21.09 18.33 0.94
CA TYR A 365 21.07 18.50 -0.52
C TYR A 365 21.20 19.96 -0.94
N THR A 366 20.22 20.80 -0.57
CA THR A 366 20.16 22.19 -1.02
C THR A 366 21.25 23.03 -0.37
N TYR A 367 21.43 22.85 0.94
CA TYR A 367 22.27 23.72 1.77
C TYR A 367 23.64 23.10 2.09
N GLY A 368 23.72 21.76 2.14
CA GLY A 368 24.99 21.04 2.25
C GLY A 368 25.74 20.94 0.92
N TRP A 369 25.16 20.28 -0.09
CA TRP A 369 25.77 20.06 -1.40
C TRP A 369 25.65 21.28 -2.33
N GLY A 370 24.81 22.26 -2.00
CA GLY A 370 24.53 23.40 -2.86
C GLY A 370 23.67 23.02 -4.07
N LYS A 371 22.88 21.95 -3.97
CA LYS A 371 22.02 21.49 -5.06
C LYS A 371 20.90 22.50 -5.31
N ASN A 372 20.71 22.88 -6.57
CA ASN A 372 19.65 23.81 -6.96
C ASN A 372 18.35 23.04 -7.22
N MET A 373 17.60 22.71 -6.18
CA MET A 373 16.44 21.84 -6.28
C MET A 373 15.18 22.59 -6.73
N SER A 374 14.41 21.99 -7.66
CA SER A 374 13.13 22.54 -8.13
C SER A 374 11.94 22.03 -7.31
N SER A 375 11.79 20.72 -7.16
CA SER A 375 10.71 20.10 -6.37
C SER A 375 11.08 18.68 -5.97
N VAL A 376 10.40 18.16 -4.96
CA VAL A 376 10.56 16.79 -4.49
C VAL A 376 9.19 16.14 -4.34
N PHE A 377 9.04 14.90 -4.80
CA PHE A 377 7.84 14.12 -4.58
C PHE A 377 8.17 12.75 -4.00
N ALA A 378 7.22 12.15 -3.29
CA ALA A 378 7.27 10.77 -2.85
C ALA A 378 6.29 9.90 -3.64
N TRP A 379 6.66 8.64 -3.85
CA TRP A 379 5.84 7.64 -4.51
C TRP A 379 4.82 7.00 -3.56
N ARG A 380 3.65 6.65 -4.08
CA ARG A 380 2.71 5.76 -3.41
C ARG A 380 2.51 4.50 -4.26
N GLY A 381 2.19 3.39 -3.59
CA GLY A 381 2.09 2.06 -4.20
C GLY A 381 1.08 1.92 -5.35
N ASP A 382 0.07 2.78 -5.42
CA ASP A 382 -0.94 2.81 -6.48
C ASP A 382 -0.51 3.59 -7.73
N ASP A 383 0.78 3.90 -7.87
CA ASP A 383 1.36 4.78 -8.89
C ASP A 383 0.97 6.26 -8.78
N SER A 384 0.32 6.69 -7.70
CA SER A 384 0.19 8.12 -7.42
C SER A 384 1.47 8.68 -6.79
N ILE A 385 1.61 10.01 -6.81
CA ILE A 385 2.70 10.72 -6.15
C ILE A 385 2.12 11.84 -5.27
N TYR A 386 2.89 12.27 -4.27
CA TYR A 386 2.57 13.45 -3.48
C TYR A 386 3.81 14.30 -3.24
N GLU A 387 3.60 15.60 -3.10
CA GLU A 387 4.69 16.56 -2.95
C GLU A 387 5.28 16.54 -1.54
N VAL A 388 6.62 16.57 -1.45
CA VAL A 388 7.38 16.66 -0.20
C VAL A 388 8.43 17.77 -0.22
N THR A 389 8.37 18.69 -1.18
CA THR A 389 9.34 19.80 -1.36
C THR A 389 9.57 20.61 -0.07
N HIS A 390 8.51 20.83 0.73
CA HIS A 390 8.57 21.61 1.97
C HIS A 390 9.57 21.09 3.01
N ARG A 391 9.89 19.79 2.96
CA ARG A 391 10.85 19.16 3.88
C ARG A 391 12.30 19.49 3.52
N TYR A 392 12.58 19.77 2.24
CA TYR A 392 13.95 19.88 1.69
C TYR A 392 14.35 21.28 1.21
N ILE A 393 13.39 22.20 1.15
CA ILE A 393 13.62 23.60 0.75
C ILE A 393 12.93 24.51 1.76
N HIS A 394 13.70 25.36 2.43
CA HIS A 394 13.19 26.29 3.43
C HIS A 394 12.19 27.27 2.82
N GLU A 395 11.26 27.76 3.63
CA GLU A 395 10.22 28.71 3.22
C GLU A 395 10.77 29.94 2.49
N SER A 396 11.96 30.44 2.85
CA SER A 396 12.60 31.58 2.20
C SER A 396 12.95 31.33 0.73
N ASP A 397 13.34 30.09 0.40
CA ASP A 397 13.84 29.66 -0.91
C ASP A 397 12.81 28.86 -1.71
N ARG A 398 11.57 28.83 -1.23
CA ARG A 398 10.44 28.12 -1.84
C ARG A 398 9.33 29.09 -2.19
N ARG A 399 8.57 28.80 -3.24
CA ARG A 399 7.37 29.57 -3.65
C ARG A 399 6.26 28.63 -4.02
N THR A 400 5.07 28.98 -3.54
CA THR A 400 3.82 28.31 -3.87
C THR A 400 3.25 28.92 -5.14
N VAL A 401 3.10 28.10 -6.18
CA VAL A 401 2.48 28.51 -7.45
C VAL A 401 1.10 27.88 -7.53
N THR A 402 0.07 28.71 -7.73
CA THR A 402 -1.31 28.26 -7.88
C THR A 402 -1.76 28.42 -9.32
N PHE A 403 -2.23 27.33 -9.92
CA PHE A 403 -2.82 27.28 -11.24
C PHE A 403 -4.34 27.32 -11.11
N SER A 404 -5.00 28.17 -11.86
CA SER A 404 -6.46 28.17 -12.03
C SER A 404 -6.76 27.83 -13.49
N VAL A 405 -7.43 26.70 -13.71
CA VAL A 405 -7.75 26.17 -15.03
C VAL A 405 -9.26 26.22 -15.23
N THR A 406 -9.69 27.00 -16.23
CA THR A 406 -11.09 27.14 -16.61
C THR A 406 -11.30 26.84 -18.09
N ASP A 407 -12.55 26.67 -18.50
CA ASP A 407 -12.94 26.70 -19.91
C ASP A 407 -13.28 28.13 -20.39
N LEU A 408 -13.73 28.26 -21.64
CA LEU A 408 -14.12 29.55 -22.24
C LEU A 408 -15.33 30.21 -21.56
N MET A 409 -16.14 29.44 -20.84
CA MET A 409 -17.29 29.94 -20.10
C MET A 409 -16.92 30.38 -18.68
N GLY A 410 -15.67 30.15 -18.26
CA GLY A 410 -15.19 30.44 -16.91
C GLY A 410 -15.48 29.34 -15.90
N ASN A 411 -15.94 28.18 -16.35
CA ASN A 411 -16.21 27.04 -15.49
C ASN A 411 -14.91 26.30 -15.14
N PRO A 412 -14.76 25.80 -13.90
CA PRO A 412 -13.64 24.97 -13.49
C PRO A 412 -13.38 23.75 -14.38
N VAL A 413 -12.11 23.44 -14.62
CA VAL A 413 -11.68 22.19 -15.27
C VAL A 413 -10.96 21.33 -14.25
N ASP A 414 -11.65 20.33 -13.70
CA ASP A 414 -11.10 19.39 -12.73
C ASP A 414 -10.31 18.24 -13.41
N GLY A 415 -9.23 17.83 -12.75
CA GLY A 415 -8.35 16.75 -13.22
C GLY A 415 -7.49 17.10 -14.43
N ALA A 416 -7.31 18.39 -14.72
CA ALA A 416 -6.26 18.87 -15.63
C ALA A 416 -4.90 18.63 -14.98
N ARG A 417 -3.93 18.18 -15.75
CA ARG A 417 -2.59 17.82 -15.26
C ARG A 417 -1.64 18.98 -15.44
N ILE A 418 -0.95 19.37 -14.38
CA ILE A 418 0.12 20.36 -14.38
C ILE A 418 1.45 19.63 -14.23
N ILE A 419 2.34 19.73 -15.22
CA ILE A 419 3.66 19.11 -15.20
C ILE A 419 4.71 20.22 -15.13
N VAL A 420 5.57 20.15 -14.13
CA VAL A 420 6.73 21.02 -13.97
C VAL A 420 7.90 20.38 -14.67
N LEU A 421 8.44 21.10 -15.64
CA LEU A 421 9.52 20.67 -16.50
C LEU A 421 10.74 21.54 -16.24
N VAL A 422 11.90 20.92 -15.98
CA VAL A 422 13.16 21.64 -15.72
C VAL A 422 14.26 21.18 -16.68
N PRO A 423 15.23 22.05 -17.01
CA PRO A 423 16.43 21.63 -17.74
C PRO A 423 17.20 20.58 -16.92
N GLY A 424 17.45 19.42 -17.51
CA GLY A 424 18.10 18.31 -16.83
C GLY A 424 18.84 17.39 -17.79
N LEU A 425 19.65 16.51 -17.22
CA LEU A 425 20.41 15.50 -17.94
C LEU A 425 19.55 14.25 -18.11
N LEU A 426 19.19 13.90 -19.34
CA LEU A 426 18.47 12.68 -19.64
C LEU A 426 19.48 11.57 -19.96
N ASP A 427 19.59 10.59 -19.07
CA ASP A 427 20.19 9.30 -19.39
C ASP A 427 19.24 8.53 -20.33
N TRP A 428 19.72 8.24 -21.54
CA TRP A 428 18.99 7.47 -22.54
C TRP A 428 19.78 6.25 -23.03
N SER A 429 20.83 5.87 -22.29
CA SER A 429 21.66 4.68 -22.51
C SER A 429 20.82 3.44 -22.81
N TRP A 430 19.86 3.11 -21.93
CA TRP A 430 18.94 1.99 -22.15
C TRP A 430 18.19 2.03 -23.50
N LEU A 431 17.69 3.20 -23.91
CA LEU A 431 16.97 3.32 -25.19
C LEU A 431 17.95 3.21 -26.36
N LYS A 432 19.16 3.76 -26.20
CA LYS A 432 20.26 3.67 -27.15
C LYS A 432 20.67 2.20 -27.36
N ASP A 433 20.84 1.42 -26.28
CA ASP A 433 21.15 -0.02 -26.29
C ASP A 433 20.02 -0.83 -26.93
N LYS A 434 18.77 -0.61 -26.50
CA LYS A 434 17.62 -1.30 -27.07
C LYS A 434 17.43 -1.05 -28.56
N LEU A 435 17.71 0.17 -29.05
CA LEU A 435 17.68 0.48 -30.47
C LEU A 435 18.80 -0.21 -31.23
N TRP A 436 20.00 -0.28 -30.65
CA TRP A 436 21.16 -0.96 -31.21
C TRP A 436 20.91 -2.46 -31.39
N GLU A 437 20.42 -3.12 -30.34
CA GLU A 437 20.04 -4.53 -30.36
C GLU A 437 18.94 -4.81 -31.39
N ALA A 438 17.85 -4.04 -31.32
CA ALA A 438 16.65 -4.27 -32.14
C ALA A 438 16.88 -4.01 -33.63
N THR A 439 17.88 -3.19 -34.00
CA THR A 439 18.18 -2.87 -35.39
C THR A 439 19.51 -3.43 -35.88
N ILE A 440 20.64 -2.95 -35.37
CA ILE A 440 21.95 -3.23 -35.97
C ILE A 440 22.45 -4.63 -35.61
N GLU A 441 22.33 -5.06 -34.35
CA GLU A 441 22.78 -6.40 -33.95
C GLU A 441 21.87 -7.50 -34.50
N LYS A 442 20.55 -7.28 -34.48
CA LYS A 442 19.61 -8.19 -35.11
C LYS A 442 19.83 -8.31 -36.62
N LEU A 443 20.18 -7.22 -37.32
CA LEU A 443 20.54 -7.29 -38.74
C LEU A 443 21.86 -8.04 -38.94
N TRP A 444 22.84 -7.82 -38.06
CA TRP A 444 24.15 -8.46 -38.10
C TRP A 444 24.08 -9.98 -37.85
N SER A 445 23.35 -10.42 -36.83
CA SER A 445 23.18 -11.84 -36.49
C SER A 445 22.44 -12.61 -37.59
N ASN A 446 21.50 -11.96 -38.28
CA ASN A 446 20.75 -12.55 -39.40
C ASN A 446 21.49 -12.53 -40.75
N LEU A 447 22.69 -11.91 -40.85
CA LEU A 447 23.50 -11.96 -42.06
C LEU A 447 24.11 -13.37 -42.27
N PRO A 448 24.05 -13.93 -43.50
CA PRO A 448 24.74 -15.18 -43.84
C PRO A 448 26.25 -15.13 -43.52
N GLU A 449 26.83 -16.23 -43.02
CA GLU A 449 28.25 -16.30 -42.60
C GLU A 449 29.22 -15.75 -43.65
N ARG A 450 29.01 -16.10 -44.93
CA ARG A 450 29.84 -15.60 -46.05
C ARG A 450 29.88 -14.08 -46.20
N LEU A 451 28.85 -13.36 -45.74
CA LEU A 451 28.80 -11.91 -45.75
C LEU A 451 29.38 -11.32 -44.46
N ARG A 452 29.23 -11.99 -43.31
CA ARG A 452 29.90 -11.61 -42.05
C ARG A 452 31.42 -11.78 -42.11
N GLU A 453 31.93 -12.71 -42.90
CA GLU A 453 33.37 -12.90 -43.15
C GLU A 453 33.96 -11.90 -44.16
N ASN A 454 33.12 -11.08 -44.81
CA ASN A 454 33.60 -10.11 -45.79
C ASN A 454 34.28 -8.92 -45.08
N PRO A 455 35.57 -8.62 -45.36
CA PRO A 455 36.32 -7.57 -44.67
C PRO A 455 35.69 -6.17 -44.78
N PHE A 456 34.97 -5.89 -45.88
CA PHE A 456 34.28 -4.62 -46.07
C PHE A 456 33.05 -4.50 -45.17
N ILE A 457 32.31 -5.60 -45.00
CA ILE A 457 31.11 -5.66 -44.15
C ILE A 457 31.51 -5.62 -42.67
N GLN A 458 32.59 -6.30 -42.28
CA GLN A 458 33.18 -6.19 -40.94
C GLN A 458 33.65 -4.78 -40.64
N HIS A 459 34.32 -4.12 -41.59
CA HIS A 459 34.74 -2.72 -41.42
C HIS A 459 33.54 -1.77 -41.28
N LEU A 460 32.46 -2.01 -42.03
CA LEU A 460 31.23 -1.22 -41.91
C LEU A 460 30.55 -1.42 -40.55
N TYR A 461 30.48 -2.66 -40.06
CA TYR A 461 29.94 -2.97 -38.73
C TYR A 461 30.80 -2.39 -37.61
N GLN A 462 32.13 -2.51 -37.69
CA GLN A 462 33.04 -1.89 -36.73
C GLN A 462 32.87 -0.36 -36.72
N LYS A 463 32.72 0.26 -37.90
CA LYS A 463 32.46 1.69 -37.99
C LYS A 463 31.11 2.09 -37.37
N LEU A 464 30.08 1.24 -37.47
CA LEU A 464 28.82 1.44 -36.77
C LEU A 464 28.99 1.31 -35.25
N CYS A 465 29.79 0.35 -34.77
CA CYS A 465 30.12 0.20 -33.34
C CYS A 465 30.89 1.42 -32.82
N ASP A 466 31.88 1.90 -33.58
CA ASP A 466 32.67 3.10 -33.22
C ASP A 466 31.78 4.36 -33.22
N MET A 467 30.81 4.46 -34.14
CA MET A 467 29.81 5.53 -34.16
C MET A 467 28.85 5.42 -32.98
N TYR A 468 28.43 4.21 -32.62
CA TYR A 468 27.57 3.92 -31.48
C TYR A 468 28.22 4.31 -30.15
N ALA A 469 29.48 3.94 -29.96
CA ALA A 469 30.29 4.33 -28.80
C ALA A 469 30.53 5.85 -28.68
N GLN A 470 30.39 6.59 -29.78
CA GLN A 470 30.50 8.06 -29.79
C GLN A 470 29.18 8.77 -29.48
N VAL A 471 28.05 8.07 -29.49
CA VAL A 471 26.76 8.65 -29.10
C VAL A 471 26.78 8.83 -27.57
N PRO A 472 26.57 10.06 -27.06
CA PRO A 472 26.59 10.30 -25.62
C PRO A 472 25.42 9.59 -24.95
N ASP A 473 25.68 8.93 -23.81
CA ASP A 473 24.68 8.22 -23.00
C ASP A 473 23.72 9.19 -22.30
N VAL A 474 24.18 10.42 -22.10
CA VAL A 474 23.43 11.49 -21.43
C VAL A 474 23.33 12.70 -22.35
N VAL A 475 22.12 13.25 -22.51
CA VAL A 475 21.86 14.44 -23.33
C VAL A 475 21.12 15.52 -22.55
N ASP A 476 21.41 16.79 -22.85
CA ASP A 476 20.63 17.92 -22.32
C ASP A 476 19.18 17.81 -22.80
N SER A 477 18.23 17.77 -21.86
CA SER A 477 16.80 17.65 -22.15
C SER A 477 15.98 18.48 -21.15
N VAL A 478 14.67 18.36 -21.27
CA VAL A 478 13.70 18.93 -20.35
C VAL A 478 12.97 17.76 -19.69
N LEU A 479 13.13 17.63 -18.37
CA LEU A 479 12.65 16.49 -17.59
C LEU A 479 11.47 16.88 -16.69
N PRO A 480 10.49 15.98 -16.46
CA PRO A 480 9.48 16.17 -15.44
C PRO A 480 10.13 16.15 -14.05
N SER A 481 10.00 17.26 -13.33
CA SER A 481 10.43 17.36 -11.93
C SER A 481 9.32 16.89 -10.98
N ILE A 482 8.10 17.40 -11.16
CA ILE A 482 6.89 16.98 -10.44
C ILE A 482 5.66 17.21 -11.33
N TRP A 483 4.54 16.59 -10.99
CA TRP A 483 3.25 16.90 -11.56
C TRP A 483 2.15 16.77 -10.51
N ASN A 484 1.06 17.50 -10.72
CA ASN A 484 -0.15 17.41 -9.89
C ASN A 484 -1.38 17.72 -10.74
N TYR A 485 -2.57 17.64 -10.15
CA TYR A 485 -3.85 17.72 -10.85
C TYR A 485 -4.74 18.81 -10.26
N THR A 486 -5.56 19.43 -11.09
CA THR A 486 -6.55 20.40 -10.61
C THR A 486 -7.68 19.73 -9.83
N ASP A 487 -8.10 20.35 -8.74
CA ASP A 487 -9.22 19.93 -7.92
C ASP A 487 -10.58 20.25 -8.57
N MET A 488 -11.69 20.08 -7.83
CA MET A 488 -13.04 20.38 -8.30
C MET A 488 -13.29 21.87 -8.61
N LYS A 489 -12.43 22.78 -8.13
CA LYS A 489 -12.47 24.22 -8.44
C LYS A 489 -11.55 24.58 -9.61
N GLY A 490 -10.89 23.61 -10.23
CA GLY A 490 -9.92 23.85 -11.29
C GLY A 490 -8.62 24.42 -10.74
N GLU A 491 -8.35 24.30 -9.44
CA GLU A 491 -7.17 24.84 -8.79
C GLU A 491 -6.13 23.74 -8.54
N CYS A 492 -4.86 24.04 -8.76
CA CYS A 492 -3.73 23.15 -8.45
C CYS A 492 -2.61 23.98 -7.85
N THR A 493 -2.06 23.53 -6.73
CA THR A 493 -0.94 24.21 -6.05
C THR A 493 0.29 23.32 -6.02
N LEU A 494 1.45 23.93 -6.22
CA LEU A 494 2.76 23.28 -6.20
C LEU A 494 3.78 24.18 -5.51
N ASP A 495 4.62 23.62 -4.62
CA ASP A 495 5.74 24.34 -4.03
C ASP A 495 7.03 24.07 -4.80
N LEU A 496 7.67 25.15 -5.26
CA LEU A 496 8.84 25.13 -6.14
C LEU A 496 9.99 25.95 -5.57
N GLY A 497 11.22 25.51 -5.82
CA GLY A 497 12.45 26.25 -5.49
C GLY A 497 12.61 27.54 -6.30
N VAL A 498 13.01 28.63 -5.65
CA VAL A 498 13.14 29.98 -6.28
C VAL A 498 14.30 30.11 -7.26
N ASN A 499 15.28 29.21 -7.17
CA ASN A 499 16.57 29.34 -7.86
C ASN A 499 16.58 28.67 -9.24
N GLN A 500 15.44 28.15 -9.70
CA GLN A 500 15.28 27.42 -10.97
C GLN A 500 14.26 28.10 -11.90
N SER A 501 14.54 28.07 -13.21
CA SER A 501 13.56 28.41 -14.25
C SER A 501 12.85 27.14 -14.70
N CYS A 502 11.52 27.15 -14.65
CA CYS A 502 10.70 26.01 -15.02
C CYS A 502 9.81 26.30 -16.23
N LEU A 503 9.46 25.22 -16.93
CA LEU A 503 8.46 25.19 -17.97
C LEU A 503 7.24 24.46 -17.40
N PHE A 504 6.04 25.00 -17.61
CA PHE A 504 4.81 24.32 -17.23
C PHE A 504 4.12 23.77 -18.47
N LEU A 505 3.81 22.48 -18.43
CA LEU A 505 2.96 21.82 -19.41
C LEU A 505 1.62 21.49 -18.73
N ILE A 506 0.56 22.12 -19.22
CA ILE A 506 -0.80 21.95 -18.70
C ILE A 506 -1.60 21.13 -19.72
N GLN A 507 -2.09 19.97 -19.30
CA GLN A 507 -2.82 19.04 -20.15
C GLN A 507 -4.27 18.90 -19.69
N ARG A 508 -5.21 19.12 -20.62
CA ARG A 508 -6.63 18.96 -20.34
C ARG A 508 -7.02 17.49 -20.15
N HIS A 509 -6.54 16.57 -20.99
CA HIS A 509 -6.84 15.14 -20.93
C HIS A 509 -5.55 14.32 -20.72
N PRO A 510 -5.52 13.31 -19.82
CA PRO A 510 -4.46 12.32 -19.83
C PRO A 510 -4.51 11.59 -21.18
N MET A 511 -3.54 11.86 -22.06
CA MET A 511 -3.49 11.17 -23.34
C MET A 511 -3.13 9.69 -23.17
N GLY A 512 -3.66 8.88 -24.10
CA GLY A 512 -3.17 7.54 -24.37
C GLY A 512 -1.68 7.49 -24.76
N GLU A 513 -1.17 6.26 -24.86
CA GLU A 513 0.19 5.73 -24.64
C GLU A 513 1.44 6.37 -25.28
N SER A 514 1.45 7.58 -25.86
CA SER A 514 2.65 8.06 -26.58
C SER A 514 3.16 9.44 -26.18
N TRP A 515 4.46 9.53 -25.86
CA TRP A 515 5.23 10.77 -25.72
C TRP A 515 5.22 11.63 -27.01
N LYS A 516 4.94 11.03 -28.17
CA LYS A 516 4.92 11.72 -29.47
C LYS A 516 3.79 12.76 -29.62
N SER A 517 2.77 12.77 -28.75
CA SER A 517 1.66 13.71 -28.81
C SER A 517 1.82 14.96 -27.93
N LEU A 518 2.94 15.10 -27.20
CA LEU A 518 3.20 16.17 -26.23
C LEU A 518 3.08 17.60 -26.82
N PHE A 519 3.37 17.80 -28.10
CA PHE A 519 3.47 19.13 -28.72
C PHE A 519 2.50 19.38 -29.89
N MET A 520 1.55 18.47 -30.18
CA MET A 520 0.81 18.47 -31.46
C MET A 520 -0.72 18.33 -31.36
N LYS A 521 -1.36 18.62 -30.22
CA LYS A 521 -2.83 18.74 -30.17
C LYS A 521 -3.27 20.06 -29.54
N ASP A 522 -4.43 20.53 -29.97
CA ASP A 522 -5.09 21.78 -29.55
C ASP A 522 -5.50 21.81 -28.05
N ASP A 523 -5.24 20.73 -27.29
CA ASP A 523 -5.64 20.54 -25.88
C ASP A 523 -4.49 20.72 -24.85
N ASN A 524 -3.29 21.14 -25.29
CA ASN A 524 -2.13 21.35 -24.43
C ASN A 524 -1.74 22.83 -24.38
N THR A 525 -1.52 23.37 -23.17
CA THR A 525 -0.97 24.71 -22.98
C THR A 525 0.46 24.60 -22.42
N VAL A 526 1.40 25.31 -23.03
CA VAL A 526 2.79 25.40 -22.55
C VAL A 526 3.07 26.83 -22.12
N ILE A 527 3.45 27.01 -20.85
CA ILE A 527 3.75 28.31 -20.26
C ILE A 527 5.22 28.30 -19.85
N MET A 528 6.01 29.20 -20.44
CA MET A 528 7.38 29.44 -19.98
C MET A 528 7.34 30.39 -18.78
N TYR A 529 7.78 29.92 -17.62
CA TYR A 529 7.87 30.74 -16.43
C TYR A 529 9.28 31.32 -16.33
N HIS A 530 9.43 32.60 -16.67
CA HIS A 530 10.74 33.25 -16.78
C HIS A 530 11.08 34.20 -15.63
N ARG A 531 10.20 34.44 -14.65
CA ARG A 531 10.50 35.30 -13.51
C ARG A 531 9.71 34.92 -12.24
N PRO A 532 10.38 34.79 -11.08
CA PRO A 532 9.74 34.57 -9.78
C PRO A 532 9.00 35.85 -9.36
N GLY A 533 7.67 35.81 -9.40
CA GLY A 533 6.84 36.94 -8.95
C GLY A 533 5.34 36.80 -9.24
N GLU A 534 4.93 35.93 -10.15
CA GLU A 534 3.51 35.59 -10.36
C GLU A 534 3.18 34.29 -9.61
N GLU A 535 2.52 34.42 -8.47
CA GLU A 535 2.08 33.29 -7.62
C GLU A 535 0.82 32.61 -8.16
N ASN A 536 0.14 33.23 -9.13
CA ASN A 536 -1.12 32.75 -9.71
C ASN A 536 -1.04 32.70 -11.24
N VAL A 537 -1.32 31.54 -11.82
CA VAL A 537 -1.30 31.29 -13.27
C VAL A 537 -2.70 30.89 -13.72
N SER A 538 -3.36 31.72 -14.53
CA SER A 538 -4.66 31.39 -15.12
C SER A 538 -4.50 30.75 -16.51
N VAL A 539 -5.15 29.61 -16.71
CA VAL A 539 -5.16 28.85 -17.97
C VAL A 539 -6.60 28.69 -18.44
N ILE A 540 -6.85 29.00 -19.71
CA ILE A 540 -8.17 28.87 -20.32
C ILE A 540 -8.09 27.87 -21.46
N PHE A 541 -8.84 26.78 -21.40
CA PHE A 541 -8.96 25.82 -22.50
C PHE A 541 -10.11 26.19 -23.44
N SER A 542 -9.87 26.10 -24.75
CA SER A 542 -10.90 26.27 -25.78
C SER A 542 -11.80 25.04 -25.82
N CYS A 543 -12.86 25.02 -25.01
CA CYS A 543 -13.89 24.01 -25.12
C CYS A 543 -15.29 24.62 -25.02
N GLU A 544 -16.17 24.16 -25.91
CA GLU A 544 -17.62 24.33 -25.88
C GLU A 544 -18.27 23.03 -25.38
N GLU A 545 -17.92 22.56 -24.18
CA GLU A 545 -18.75 21.55 -23.53
C GLU A 545 -19.85 22.32 -22.79
N THR A 546 -21.01 22.45 -23.45
CA THR A 546 -22.19 23.05 -22.85
C THR A 546 -22.56 22.28 -21.61
N GLU A 547 -22.25 22.82 -20.44
CA GLU A 547 -22.93 22.42 -19.23
C GLU A 547 -24.43 22.63 -19.45
N ASN A 548 -25.22 21.57 -19.28
CA ASN A 548 -26.62 21.72 -18.96
C ASN A 548 -26.70 22.21 -17.50
N THR A 549 -26.30 23.46 -17.24
CA THR A 549 -26.72 24.15 -16.03
C THR A 549 -28.19 24.49 -16.24
N THR A 550 -29.07 23.63 -15.74
CA THR A 550 -30.50 23.88 -15.73
C THR A 550 -30.77 25.15 -14.92
N GLU A 551 -31.40 26.16 -15.54
CA GLU A 551 -31.71 27.43 -14.85
C GLU A 551 -32.58 27.17 -13.61
N TYR A 552 -32.21 27.70 -12.46
CA TYR A 552 -32.99 27.59 -11.23
C TYR A 552 -33.38 28.95 -10.67
N ARG A 553 -34.43 28.97 -9.85
CA ARG A 553 -34.85 30.17 -9.10
C ARG A 553 -35.12 29.81 -7.64
N ILE A 554 -34.50 30.54 -6.73
CA ILE A 554 -34.74 30.36 -5.29
C ILE A 554 -36.07 31.03 -4.92
N VAL A 555 -36.96 30.26 -4.31
CA VAL A 555 -38.23 30.73 -3.74
C VAL A 555 -38.15 30.73 -2.21
N PRO A 556 -38.74 31.73 -1.51
CA PRO A 556 -38.73 31.73 -0.05
C PRO A 556 -39.47 30.53 0.52
N SER A 557 -38.84 29.80 1.46
CA SER A 557 -39.51 28.79 2.25
C SER A 557 -40.53 29.42 3.19
N SER A 558 -41.64 28.71 3.47
CA SER A 558 -42.53 29.09 4.57
C SER A 558 -42.00 28.49 5.87
N ASP A 559 -41.64 29.32 6.85
CA ASP A 559 -41.18 28.88 8.19
C ASP A 559 -42.26 28.15 9.02
N THR A 560 -43.41 27.82 8.41
CA THR A 560 -44.60 27.24 9.05
C THR A 560 -44.81 25.76 8.71
N GLY A 561 -43.77 25.07 8.24
CA GLY A 561 -43.83 23.64 7.91
C GLY A 561 -43.94 22.73 9.16
N GLU A 562 -44.64 21.61 9.03
CA GLU A 562 -44.91 20.62 10.09
C GLU A 562 -43.81 19.54 10.18
N TYR A 563 -42.95 19.43 9.17
CA TYR A 563 -41.86 18.46 9.12
C TYR A 563 -40.51 19.17 9.24
N PHE A 564 -39.77 18.86 10.29
CA PHE A 564 -38.44 19.40 10.58
C PHE A 564 -37.35 18.47 10.04
N PHE A 565 -36.53 18.97 9.12
CA PHE A 565 -35.40 18.24 8.56
C PHE A 565 -34.09 18.68 9.22
N ASN A 566 -33.21 17.72 9.48
CA ASN A 566 -31.84 17.94 9.92
C ASN A 566 -30.92 17.08 9.05
N ILE A 567 -30.15 17.73 8.18
CA ILE A 567 -29.27 17.06 7.21
C ILE A 567 -27.84 17.45 7.51
N SER A 568 -27.01 16.46 7.84
CA SER A 568 -25.57 16.61 8.01
C SER A 568 -24.86 15.83 6.93
N PHE A 569 -23.87 16.43 6.29
CA PHE A 569 -23.07 15.72 5.28
C PHE A 569 -21.66 16.25 5.18
N SER A 570 -20.76 15.40 4.73
CA SER A 570 -19.38 15.72 4.36
C SER A 570 -19.02 15.07 3.04
N THR A 571 -18.11 15.71 2.30
CA THR A 571 -17.66 15.21 1.00
C THR A 571 -16.15 15.12 0.92
N GLU A 572 -15.68 14.02 0.35
CA GLU A 572 -14.34 13.89 -0.24
C GLU A 572 -14.50 13.68 -1.75
N ALA A 573 -13.45 13.87 -2.53
CA ALA A 573 -13.47 13.48 -3.92
C ALA A 573 -12.16 12.80 -4.33
N TYR A 574 -12.23 12.03 -5.40
CA TYR A 574 -11.05 11.41 -5.98
C TYR A 574 -11.08 11.45 -7.50
N GLN A 575 -9.89 11.37 -8.08
CA GLN A 575 -9.65 11.30 -9.51
C GLN A 575 -8.76 10.11 -9.82
N LEU A 576 -9.12 9.32 -10.83
CA LEU A 576 -8.24 8.28 -11.35
C LEU A 576 -7.28 8.90 -12.35
N GLN A 577 -5.98 8.86 -12.05
CA GLN A 577 -4.95 9.55 -12.81
C GLN A 577 -3.87 8.60 -13.28
N LYS A 578 -3.58 8.66 -14.58
CA LYS A 578 -2.48 7.90 -15.19
C LYS A 578 -1.13 8.52 -14.81
N ASN A 579 -0.24 7.77 -14.19
CA ASN A 579 1.12 8.19 -13.91
C ASN A 579 1.91 8.44 -15.21
N ILE A 580 2.80 9.44 -15.21
CA ILE A 580 3.56 9.84 -16.41
C ILE A 580 4.71 8.87 -16.71
N LEU A 581 5.27 8.25 -15.67
CA LEU A 581 6.47 7.42 -15.74
C LEU A 581 6.11 5.93 -15.87
N SER A 582 5.31 5.39 -14.95
CA SER A 582 4.93 3.98 -14.97
C SER A 582 3.79 3.68 -15.95
N GLY A 583 2.90 4.65 -16.17
CA GLY A 583 1.67 4.45 -16.94
C GLY A 583 0.54 3.75 -16.17
N GLY A 584 0.74 3.34 -14.91
CA GLY A 584 -0.34 2.83 -14.07
C GLY A 584 -1.34 3.93 -13.69
N VAL A 585 -2.51 3.54 -13.21
CA VAL A 585 -3.60 4.45 -12.87
C VAL A 585 -3.84 4.43 -11.35
N GLY A 586 -3.51 5.53 -10.68
CA GLY A 586 -3.68 5.69 -9.23
C GLY A 586 -4.85 6.58 -8.85
N GLU A 587 -5.24 6.53 -7.57
CA GLU A 587 -6.31 7.33 -6.98
C GLU A 587 -5.75 8.61 -6.36
N HIS A 588 -6.00 9.76 -6.98
CA HIS A 588 -5.65 11.06 -6.42
C HIS A 588 -6.82 11.63 -5.61
N ARG A 589 -6.67 11.73 -4.28
CA ARG A 589 -7.70 12.30 -3.38
C ARG A 589 -7.60 13.82 -3.33
N ILE A 590 -8.76 14.47 -3.34
CA ILE A 590 -8.91 15.92 -3.33
C ILE A 590 -10.11 16.33 -2.45
N PRO A 591 -10.20 17.60 -2.02
CA PRO A 591 -11.40 18.11 -1.37
C PRO A 591 -12.65 17.94 -2.25
N GLY A 592 -13.73 17.43 -1.67
CA GLY A 592 -15.02 17.26 -2.34
C GLY A 592 -15.90 18.50 -2.28
N SER A 593 -16.83 18.61 -3.22
CA SER A 593 -17.95 19.56 -3.16
C SER A 593 -19.16 19.05 -3.94
N VAL A 594 -20.36 19.43 -3.51
CA VAL A 594 -21.62 19.09 -4.18
C VAL A 594 -22.53 20.30 -4.27
N GLU A 595 -23.25 20.41 -5.39
CA GLU A 595 -24.42 21.27 -5.48
C GLU A 595 -25.54 20.64 -4.66
N PHE A 596 -26.05 21.38 -3.69
CA PHE A 596 -27.13 21.00 -2.81
C PHE A 596 -28.37 21.84 -3.13
N PHE A 597 -29.53 21.22 -3.32
CA PHE A 597 -30.79 21.96 -3.42
C PHE A 597 -32.00 21.15 -2.99
N ILE A 598 -33.05 21.88 -2.58
CA ILE A 598 -34.31 21.31 -2.08
C ILE A 598 -35.44 21.71 -3.02
N VAL A 599 -36.25 20.73 -3.43
CA VAL A 599 -37.36 20.90 -4.38
C VAL A 599 -38.56 20.03 -4.00
N ASP A 600 -39.75 20.44 -4.41
CA ASP A 600 -40.96 19.59 -4.39
C ASP A 600 -40.99 18.64 -5.60
N GLU A 601 -41.97 17.73 -5.64
CA GLU A 601 -42.13 16.75 -6.73
C GLU A 601 -42.24 17.38 -8.12
N GLU A 602 -42.99 18.48 -8.28
CA GLU A 602 -43.13 19.14 -9.59
C GLU A 602 -41.78 19.66 -10.07
N ASN A 603 -41.03 20.34 -9.21
CA ASN A 603 -39.73 20.91 -9.54
C ASN A 603 -38.64 19.85 -9.68
N PHE A 604 -38.71 18.75 -8.93
CA PHE A 604 -37.84 17.59 -9.12
C PHE A 604 -38.00 16.98 -10.51
N ASN A 605 -39.24 16.79 -10.98
CA ASN A 605 -39.50 16.28 -12.32
C ASN A 605 -38.96 17.24 -13.41
N ARG A 606 -39.10 18.55 -13.22
CA ARG A 606 -38.52 19.55 -14.13
C ARG A 606 -37.00 19.48 -14.18
N TYR A 607 -36.34 19.33 -13.03
CA TYR A 607 -34.90 19.11 -12.93
C TYR A 607 -34.47 17.86 -13.71
N MET A 608 -35.14 16.72 -13.49
CA MET A 608 -34.86 15.46 -14.18
C MET A 608 -35.05 15.54 -15.71
N GLU A 609 -35.96 16.41 -16.18
CA GLU A 609 -36.18 16.71 -17.60
C GLU A 609 -35.22 17.76 -18.18
N GLY A 610 -34.32 18.32 -17.36
CA GLY A 610 -33.40 19.39 -17.76
C GLY A 610 -34.08 20.74 -18.02
N LYS A 611 -35.29 20.95 -17.48
CA LYS A 611 -36.07 22.19 -17.59
C LYS A 611 -35.83 23.09 -16.39
N SER A 612 -35.99 24.41 -16.57
CA SER A 612 -35.86 25.35 -15.46
C SER A 612 -36.79 25.00 -14.30
N PHE A 613 -36.33 25.15 -13.06
CA PHE A 613 -37.08 24.74 -11.86
C PHE A 613 -36.94 25.77 -10.73
N GLU A 614 -37.86 25.72 -9.77
CA GLU A 614 -37.80 26.52 -8.54
C GLU A 614 -37.28 25.64 -7.39
N CYS A 615 -36.39 26.18 -6.55
CA CYS A 615 -35.85 25.50 -5.38
C CYS A 615 -35.99 26.36 -4.13
N TYR A 616 -36.06 25.72 -2.97
CA TYR A 616 -36.28 26.41 -1.69
C TYR A 616 -34.96 26.73 -0.98
N GLU A 617 -33.94 25.93 -1.26
CA GLU A 617 -32.56 26.17 -0.84
C GLU A 617 -31.63 25.74 -1.96
N TYR A 618 -30.51 26.45 -2.09
CA TYR A 618 -29.45 26.11 -3.03
C TYR A 618 -28.11 26.53 -2.46
N GLY A 619 -27.10 25.67 -2.59
CA GLY A 619 -25.72 26.03 -2.29
C GLY A 619 -24.73 25.03 -2.87
N ASN A 620 -23.45 25.34 -2.77
CA ASN A 620 -22.37 24.43 -3.14
C ASN A 620 -21.46 24.28 -1.92
N PHE A 621 -21.37 23.05 -1.40
CA PHE A 621 -20.79 22.78 -0.08
C PHE A 621 -19.83 21.59 -0.13
N GLY A 622 -18.72 21.68 0.58
CA GLY A 622 -17.86 20.52 0.88
C GLY A 622 -18.34 19.74 2.11
N SER A 623 -19.05 20.41 3.02
CA SER A 623 -19.78 19.82 4.14
C SER A 623 -20.87 20.79 4.59
N GLY A 624 -21.88 20.30 5.31
CA GLY A 624 -22.97 21.13 5.78
C GLY A 624 -23.80 20.48 6.88
N ASN A 625 -24.42 21.32 7.71
CA ASN A 625 -25.51 20.95 8.61
C ASN A 625 -26.68 21.89 8.33
N ILE A 626 -27.71 21.39 7.66
CA ILE A 626 -28.80 22.18 7.10
C ILE A 626 -30.09 21.77 7.80
N ARG A 627 -30.83 22.78 8.27
CA ARG A 627 -32.09 22.60 9.00
C ARG A 627 -33.17 23.44 8.37
N PHE A 628 -34.30 22.83 8.06
CA PHE A 628 -35.40 23.50 7.40
C PHE A 628 -36.73 22.81 7.70
N ASN A 629 -37.83 23.55 7.52
CA ASN A 629 -39.19 23.06 7.73
C ASN A 629 -39.92 22.99 6.40
N MET A 630 -40.71 21.94 6.20
CA MET A 630 -41.53 21.74 5.01
C MET A 630 -42.99 21.42 5.37
N SER A 631 -43.91 21.81 4.49
CA SER A 631 -45.33 21.45 4.58
C SER A 631 -45.57 20.02 4.11
N GLU A 632 -46.80 19.51 4.29
CA GLU A 632 -47.24 18.27 3.63
C GLU A 632 -46.96 18.31 2.11
N GLY A 633 -46.52 17.16 1.58
CA GLY A 633 -46.09 16.96 0.21
C GLY A 633 -44.99 15.90 0.06
N ASP A 634 -44.47 15.79 -1.16
CA ASP A 634 -43.32 14.99 -1.54
C ASP A 634 -42.13 15.93 -1.81
N TRP A 635 -41.05 15.70 -1.07
CA TRP A 635 -39.89 16.58 -1.01
C TRP A 635 -38.62 15.83 -1.39
N TYR A 636 -37.77 16.49 -2.18
CA TYR A 636 -36.51 15.95 -2.65
C TYR A 636 -35.37 16.87 -2.23
N VAL A 637 -34.32 16.27 -1.67
CA VAL A 637 -33.05 16.94 -1.41
C VAL A 637 -32.00 16.31 -2.30
N VAL A 638 -31.42 17.11 -3.18
CA VAL A 638 -30.54 16.66 -4.26
C VAL A 638 -29.12 17.11 -3.99
N PHE A 639 -28.19 16.16 -4.10
CA PHE A 639 -26.75 16.32 -4.07
C PHE A 639 -26.23 16.01 -5.47
N ARG A 640 -25.88 17.04 -6.23
CA ARG A 640 -25.35 16.91 -7.59
C ARG A 640 -23.84 17.12 -7.59
N ASN A 641 -23.13 16.28 -8.32
CA ASN A 641 -21.71 16.46 -8.57
C ASN A 641 -21.51 17.23 -9.89
N PRO A 642 -21.17 18.52 -9.86
CA PRO A 642 -21.00 19.32 -11.06
C PRO A 642 -19.66 19.06 -11.77
N ALA A 643 -18.74 18.30 -11.15
CA ALA A 643 -17.43 18.05 -11.73
C ALA A 643 -17.51 17.20 -12.99
N ARG A 644 -16.47 17.30 -13.82
CA ARG A 644 -16.38 16.62 -15.13
C ARG A 644 -15.60 15.32 -15.05
N ARG A 645 -14.77 15.14 -14.02
CA ARG A 645 -13.96 13.91 -13.81
C ARG A 645 -13.98 13.37 -12.40
N SER A 646 -14.01 14.26 -11.43
CA SER A 646 -13.87 13.92 -10.02
C SER A 646 -15.13 13.20 -9.58
N THR A 647 -14.95 12.06 -8.91
CA THR A 647 -16.03 11.35 -8.26
C THR A 647 -16.09 11.80 -6.81
N VAL A 648 -17.27 12.19 -6.35
CA VAL A 648 -17.48 12.63 -4.96
C VAL A 648 -17.89 11.44 -4.10
N LEU A 649 -17.24 11.29 -2.95
CA LEU A 649 -17.65 10.46 -1.83
C LEU A 649 -18.50 11.33 -0.90
N LEU A 650 -19.81 11.11 -0.88
CA LEU A 650 -20.76 11.77 0.02
C LEU A 650 -20.99 10.88 1.24
N ASP A 651 -20.70 11.38 2.43
CA ASP A 651 -21.15 10.80 3.70
C ASP A 651 -22.29 11.66 4.25
N LEU A 652 -23.48 11.09 4.33
CA LEU A 652 -24.74 11.79 4.57
C LEU A 652 -25.49 11.17 5.74
N SER A 653 -25.98 12.01 6.65
CA SER A 653 -27.00 11.68 7.65
C SER A 653 -28.17 12.64 7.51
N ALA A 654 -29.38 12.13 7.37
CA ALA A 654 -30.61 12.91 7.28
C ALA A 654 -31.64 12.40 8.29
N GLU A 655 -32.26 13.33 9.01
CA GLU A 655 -33.29 13.05 10.01
C GLU A 655 -34.52 13.93 9.73
N VAL A 656 -35.70 13.38 9.95
CA VAL A 656 -36.98 14.09 9.86
C VAL A 656 -37.77 13.89 11.15
N ARG A 657 -38.25 14.99 11.72
CA ARG A 657 -39.09 15.03 12.93
C ARG A 657 -40.44 15.70 12.65
N ALA A 658 -41.48 15.23 13.32
CA ALA A 658 -42.84 15.76 13.23
C ALA A 658 -43.66 15.42 14.49
N GLU A 659 -44.84 16.01 14.67
CA GLU A 659 -45.79 15.61 15.72
C GLU A 659 -46.25 14.14 15.50
N ALA A 660 -46.01 13.27 16.48
CA ALA A 660 -46.14 11.82 16.33
C ALA A 660 -47.57 11.28 16.55
N ASP A 661 -48.48 11.50 15.60
CA ASP A 661 -49.85 10.96 15.63
C ASP A 661 -50.05 9.65 14.83
N LYS A 662 -49.05 9.25 14.04
CA LYS A 662 -49.03 8.05 13.20
C LYS A 662 -47.96 7.05 13.64
N ASP A 663 -48.29 5.78 13.49
CA ASP A 663 -47.33 4.68 13.64
C ASP A 663 -46.25 4.77 12.54
N CYS A 664 -44.99 4.79 12.93
CA CYS A 664 -43.85 4.79 12.03
C CYS A 664 -42.77 3.85 12.58
N VAL A 665 -42.16 3.07 11.69
CA VAL A 665 -40.98 2.25 11.96
C VAL A 665 -40.12 2.20 10.71
N GLN A 666 -38.81 2.26 10.89
CA GLN A 666 -37.85 2.14 9.80
C GLN A 666 -36.58 1.45 10.31
N ILE A 667 -36.06 0.49 9.53
CA ILE A 667 -34.73 -0.10 9.73
C ILE A 667 -33.72 0.78 8.97
N VAL A 668 -32.71 1.27 9.68
CA VAL A 668 -31.67 2.17 9.16
C VAL A 668 -30.36 1.43 8.90
N ALA A 669 -30.03 0.43 9.73
CA ALA A 669 -28.84 -0.38 9.58
C ALA A 669 -29.15 -1.87 9.82
N PRO A 670 -28.41 -2.81 9.22
CA PRO A 670 -27.28 -2.57 8.30
C PRO A 670 -27.72 -2.07 6.91
N GLU A 671 -27.10 -1.01 6.41
CA GLU A 671 -27.26 -0.53 5.04
C GLU A 671 -25.97 -0.76 4.25
N THR A 672 -26.09 -1.12 2.97
CA THR A 672 -24.94 -1.24 2.08
C THR A 672 -25.21 -0.65 0.70
N SER A 673 -24.17 -0.08 0.09
CA SER A 673 -24.13 0.21 -1.34
C SER A 673 -23.26 -0.78 -2.11
N ILE A 674 -22.71 -1.77 -1.41
CA ILE A 674 -21.71 -2.71 -1.94
C ILE A 674 -22.43 -3.90 -2.56
N PHE A 675 -23.36 -4.49 -1.80
CA PHE A 675 -24.14 -5.67 -2.17
C PHE A 675 -25.62 -5.34 -2.45
N GLU A 676 -26.35 -6.27 -3.06
CA GLU A 676 -27.80 -6.17 -3.24
C GLU A 676 -28.56 -6.19 -1.91
N HIS A 677 -28.09 -7.04 -0.99
CA HIS A 677 -28.50 -7.14 0.40
C HIS A 677 -27.24 -7.14 1.25
N PRO A 678 -27.23 -6.52 2.45
CA PRO A 678 -26.11 -6.64 3.39
C PRO A 678 -25.66 -8.10 3.50
N ARG A 679 -24.36 -8.34 3.28
CA ARG A 679 -23.75 -9.66 3.28
C ARG A 679 -22.68 -9.72 4.36
N PHE A 680 -22.75 -10.72 5.22
CA PHE A 680 -21.87 -10.91 6.39
C PHE A 680 -21.40 -12.35 6.48
N ASP A 681 -20.26 -12.56 7.13
CA ASP A 681 -19.81 -13.91 7.45
C ASP A 681 -20.64 -14.49 8.61
N CYS A 682 -20.81 -15.81 8.63
CA CYS A 682 -21.48 -16.48 9.73
C CYS A 682 -20.66 -16.31 11.02
N GLY A 683 -21.32 -16.06 12.15
CA GLY A 683 -20.66 -15.86 13.45
C GLY A 683 -20.31 -14.41 13.76
N GLU A 684 -20.45 -13.48 12.81
CA GLU A 684 -20.29 -12.05 13.08
C GLU A 684 -21.47 -11.48 13.89
N THR A 685 -21.20 -10.39 14.62
CA THR A 685 -22.25 -9.60 15.26
C THR A 685 -22.72 -8.48 14.34
N ILE A 686 -24.03 -8.43 14.07
CA ILE A 686 -24.64 -7.45 13.18
C ILE A 686 -25.42 -6.43 14.02
N ALA A 687 -25.04 -5.16 13.93
CA ALA A 687 -25.81 -4.07 14.52
C ALA A 687 -27.03 -3.75 13.66
N ILE A 688 -28.22 -3.88 14.24
CA ILE A 688 -29.49 -3.49 13.64
C ILE A 688 -29.97 -2.23 14.35
N GLU A 689 -30.12 -1.17 13.57
CA GLU A 689 -30.52 0.14 14.09
C GLU A 689 -31.74 0.62 13.33
N GLY A 690 -32.58 1.42 14.00
CA GLY A 690 -33.69 2.05 13.33
C GLY A 690 -34.38 3.10 14.16
N ILE A 691 -35.51 3.56 13.64
CA ILE A 691 -36.37 4.55 14.30
C ILE A 691 -37.78 4.03 14.45
N ALA A 692 -38.50 4.51 15.46
CA ALA A 692 -39.92 4.27 15.62
C ALA A 692 -40.59 5.31 16.52
N THR A 693 -41.90 5.52 16.32
CA THR A 693 -42.70 6.42 17.16
C THR A 693 -43.16 5.79 18.47
N SER A 694 -43.16 4.46 18.57
CA SER A 694 -43.50 3.73 19.80
C SER A 694 -42.74 2.40 19.90
N SER A 695 -43.11 1.51 20.84
CA SER A 695 -42.46 0.20 21.01
C SER A 695 -42.42 -0.60 19.71
N VAL A 696 -41.27 -1.26 19.48
CA VAL A 696 -40.99 -2.04 18.28
C VAL A 696 -40.99 -3.52 18.62
N SER A 697 -41.75 -4.31 17.88
CA SER A 697 -41.58 -5.76 17.82
C SER A 697 -40.68 -6.09 16.63
N LEU A 698 -39.47 -6.56 16.93
CA LEU A 698 -38.47 -6.99 15.97
C LEU A 698 -38.50 -8.52 15.83
N GLU A 699 -38.80 -9.00 14.64
CA GLU A 699 -38.80 -10.42 14.28
C GLU A 699 -37.66 -10.70 13.30
N ILE A 700 -36.76 -11.59 13.68
CA ILE A 700 -35.72 -12.13 12.79
C ILE A 700 -36.12 -13.56 12.46
N GLU A 701 -36.08 -13.92 11.18
CA GLU A 701 -36.46 -15.26 10.74
C GLU A 701 -35.68 -16.36 11.50
N ASN A 702 -36.41 -17.30 12.10
CA ASN A 702 -35.91 -18.38 12.96
C ASN A 702 -35.41 -17.96 14.36
N GLU A 703 -35.68 -16.73 14.81
CA GLU A 703 -35.47 -16.29 16.19
C GLU A 703 -36.79 -15.95 16.91
N ASP A 704 -36.70 -15.77 18.23
CA ASP A 704 -37.82 -15.27 19.03
C ASP A 704 -38.05 -13.78 18.75
N SER A 705 -39.28 -13.29 18.92
CA SER A 705 -39.59 -11.87 18.74
C SER A 705 -39.01 -11.03 19.88
N HIS A 706 -38.43 -9.88 19.57
CA HIS A 706 -37.83 -8.96 20.53
C HIS A 706 -38.62 -7.66 20.66
N GLU A 707 -38.99 -7.29 21.88
CA GLU A 707 -39.68 -6.02 22.18
C GLU A 707 -38.66 -4.95 22.58
N LEU A 708 -38.57 -3.88 21.78
CA LEU A 708 -37.63 -2.78 21.95
C LEU A 708 -38.38 -1.49 22.28
N THR A 709 -37.80 -0.66 23.15
CA THR A 709 -38.35 0.67 23.48
C THR A 709 -37.43 1.75 22.90
N PRO A 710 -37.90 2.55 21.94
CA PRO A 710 -37.07 3.60 21.37
C PRO A 710 -36.70 4.67 22.40
N VAL A 711 -35.45 5.15 22.35
CA VAL A 711 -34.94 6.27 23.14
C VAL A 711 -34.71 7.45 22.19
N GLY A 712 -35.43 8.56 22.40
CA GLY A 712 -35.33 9.71 21.49
C GLY A 712 -35.85 9.45 20.06
N GLY A 713 -36.63 8.37 19.88
CA GLY A 713 -37.13 7.89 18.59
C GLY A 713 -36.26 6.81 17.93
N GLU A 714 -35.12 6.42 18.54
CA GLU A 714 -34.18 5.44 18.01
C GLU A 714 -34.23 4.12 18.77
N TRP A 715 -34.08 3.01 18.06
CA TRP A 715 -33.93 1.68 18.65
C TRP A 715 -32.69 0.98 18.08
N PHE A 716 -32.14 0.06 18.86
CA PHE A 716 -30.89 -0.63 18.57
C PHE A 716 -30.97 -2.08 19.06
N TYR A 717 -30.43 -3.01 18.28
CA TYR A 717 -30.33 -4.42 18.61
C TYR A 717 -29.03 -5.00 18.02
N ILE A 718 -28.32 -5.81 18.80
CA ILE A 718 -27.14 -6.56 18.31
C ILE A 718 -27.58 -7.98 18.04
N TRP A 719 -27.57 -8.36 16.77
CA TRP A 719 -27.84 -9.72 16.34
C TRP A 719 -26.55 -10.53 16.32
N ASN A 720 -26.46 -11.54 17.16
CA ASN A 720 -25.33 -12.49 17.16
C ASN A 720 -25.66 -13.66 16.24
N THR A 721 -24.95 -13.78 15.13
CA THR A 721 -25.20 -14.83 14.13
C THR A 721 -24.48 -16.15 14.44
N SER A 722 -23.83 -16.27 15.60
CA SER A 722 -23.14 -17.49 16.03
C SER A 722 -24.10 -18.69 16.06
N GLY A 723 -23.73 -19.74 15.33
CA GLY A 723 -24.53 -20.97 15.23
C GLY A 723 -25.64 -20.93 14.17
N LEU A 724 -25.79 -19.82 13.44
CA LEU A 724 -26.62 -19.75 12.24
C LEU A 724 -25.83 -20.24 11.02
N GLY A 725 -26.53 -20.88 10.08
CA GLY A 725 -25.93 -21.31 8.82
C GLY A 725 -26.08 -20.29 7.69
N PRO A 726 -25.38 -20.48 6.56
CA PRO A 726 -25.53 -19.63 5.39
C PRO A 726 -26.97 -19.58 4.87
N GLY A 727 -27.41 -18.40 4.45
CA GLY A 727 -28.78 -18.19 3.97
C GLY A 727 -29.18 -16.72 3.93
N THR A 728 -30.36 -16.45 3.38
CA THR A 728 -30.98 -15.12 3.44
C THR A 728 -32.00 -15.12 4.57
N TYR A 729 -31.88 -14.15 5.48
CA TYR A 729 -32.73 -13.97 6.64
C TYR A 729 -33.52 -12.67 6.49
N GLN A 730 -34.83 -12.72 6.74
CA GLN A 730 -35.67 -11.52 6.79
C GLN A 730 -35.75 -10.97 8.21
N ILE A 731 -35.43 -9.68 8.35
CA ILE A 731 -35.67 -8.88 9.55
C ILE A 731 -36.94 -8.06 9.32
N THR A 732 -37.89 -8.15 10.24
CA THR A 732 -39.16 -7.42 10.19
C THR A 732 -39.30 -6.59 11.46
N ALA A 733 -39.40 -5.26 11.33
CA ALA A 733 -39.66 -4.36 12.43
C ALA A 733 -41.10 -3.86 12.34
N THR A 734 -41.85 -3.94 13.44
CA THR A 734 -43.26 -3.52 13.50
C THR A 734 -43.49 -2.52 14.63
N CYS A 735 -44.24 -1.46 14.35
CA CYS A 735 -44.70 -0.47 15.33
C CYS A 735 -46.17 -0.21 15.04
N GLY A 736 -47.08 -0.70 15.88
CA GLY A 736 -48.52 -0.59 15.64
C GLY A 736 -48.95 -1.15 14.28
N ALA A 737 -49.43 -0.30 13.37
CA ALA A 737 -49.79 -0.68 12.00
C ALA A 737 -48.66 -0.53 10.96
N ALA A 738 -47.52 0.06 11.33
CA ALA A 738 -46.37 0.24 10.46
C ALA A 738 -45.43 -0.98 10.50
N GLU A 739 -44.86 -1.31 9.34
CA GLU A 739 -43.93 -2.44 9.16
C GLU A 739 -42.81 -2.03 8.20
N ASP A 740 -41.58 -2.41 8.52
CA ASP A 740 -40.44 -2.32 7.62
C ASP A 740 -39.66 -3.65 7.58
N ARG A 741 -39.04 -3.95 6.44
CA ARG A 741 -38.38 -5.24 6.17
C ARG A 741 -37.00 -5.05 5.55
N LEU A 742 -36.04 -5.82 6.04
CA LEU A 742 -34.68 -5.89 5.51
C LEU A 742 -34.29 -7.35 5.28
N LEU A 743 -33.67 -7.64 4.13
CA LEU A 743 -33.05 -8.93 3.86
C LEU A 743 -31.55 -8.83 4.16
N VAL A 744 -31.02 -9.80 4.88
CA VAL A 744 -29.59 -9.95 5.17
C VAL A 744 -29.12 -11.31 4.67
N THR A 745 -27.97 -11.36 4.02
CA THR A 745 -27.35 -12.61 3.53
C THR A 745 -26.20 -12.99 4.44
N LEU A 746 -26.29 -14.17 5.06
CA LEU A 746 -25.16 -14.80 5.73
C LEU A 746 -24.50 -15.77 4.76
N VAL A 747 -23.19 -15.68 4.65
CA VAL A 747 -22.34 -16.58 3.89
C VAL A 747 -21.31 -17.20 4.83
N ASP A 748 -20.87 -18.41 4.52
CA ASP A 748 -19.69 -18.97 5.15
C ASP A 748 -18.51 -18.59 4.28
N VAL A 749 -17.72 -17.60 4.71
CA VAL A 749 -16.51 -17.16 4.03
C VAL A 749 -15.27 -17.39 4.86
N SER A 750 -15.39 -17.98 6.04
CA SER A 750 -14.25 -18.32 6.90
C SER A 750 -13.82 -19.77 6.72
N PRO A 751 -12.58 -20.02 6.29
CA PRO A 751 -12.08 -21.38 6.31
C PRO A 751 -11.86 -21.83 7.77
N PRO A 752 -11.89 -23.14 8.02
CA PRO A 752 -11.69 -23.66 9.37
C PRO A 752 -10.29 -23.36 9.87
N THR A 753 -10.10 -23.37 11.18
CA THR A 753 -8.78 -23.42 11.83
C THR A 753 -8.40 -24.86 12.13
N VAL A 754 -7.12 -25.19 12.01
CA VAL A 754 -6.57 -26.47 12.45
C VAL A 754 -5.21 -26.23 13.07
N LYS A 755 -4.91 -26.95 14.14
CA LYS A 755 -3.63 -26.94 14.81
C LYS A 755 -3.26 -28.34 15.27
N ILE A 756 -2.05 -28.77 14.97
CA ILE A 756 -1.42 -29.98 15.49
C ILE A 756 -0.80 -29.63 16.85
N ASP A 757 -1.20 -30.34 17.90
CA ASP A 757 -0.60 -30.20 19.24
C ASP A 757 0.45 -31.29 19.49
N ILE A 758 0.25 -32.48 18.92
CA ILE A 758 1.15 -33.63 19.03
C ILE A 758 1.19 -34.32 17.66
N PRO A 759 2.36 -34.63 17.09
CA PRO A 759 3.70 -34.30 17.58
C PRO A 759 3.97 -32.79 17.57
N SER A 760 4.94 -32.35 18.35
CA SER A 760 5.48 -31.00 18.28
C SER A 760 6.50 -30.88 17.15
N GLU A 761 6.73 -29.65 16.67
CA GLU A 761 7.75 -29.35 15.68
C GLU A 761 9.13 -29.89 16.11
N GLY A 762 9.78 -30.65 15.23
CA GLY A 762 11.09 -31.26 15.48
C GLY A 762 11.09 -32.55 16.32
N ASP A 763 9.92 -33.12 16.66
CA ASP A 763 9.86 -34.34 17.46
C ASP A 763 10.57 -35.54 16.79
N ILE A 764 11.28 -36.33 17.59
CA ILE A 764 11.98 -37.54 17.13
C ILE A 764 11.19 -38.79 17.52
N VAL A 765 10.74 -39.56 16.52
CA VAL A 765 9.90 -40.74 16.70
C VAL A 765 10.68 -42.02 16.43
N ASN A 766 10.72 -42.92 17.42
CA ASN A 766 11.49 -44.17 17.34
C ASN A 766 10.66 -45.34 16.76
N GLY A 767 10.13 -45.16 15.55
CA GLY A 767 9.32 -46.16 14.83
C GLY A 767 8.04 -46.61 15.56
N GLY A 768 7.34 -47.61 15.01
CA GLY A 768 6.09 -48.13 15.58
C GLY A 768 4.87 -47.32 15.13
N THR A 769 4.07 -46.83 16.07
CA THR A 769 2.93 -45.94 15.80
C THR A 769 3.23 -44.53 16.30
N ILE A 770 2.77 -43.52 15.57
CA ILE A 770 2.75 -42.13 16.01
C ILE A 770 1.29 -41.70 16.25
N THR A 771 1.06 -41.05 17.38
CA THR A 771 -0.23 -40.42 17.68
C THR A 771 -0.19 -38.97 17.21
N VAL A 772 -1.08 -38.61 16.29
CA VAL A 772 -1.27 -37.22 15.83
C VAL A 772 -2.57 -36.68 16.43
N LYS A 773 -2.48 -35.56 17.14
CA LYS A 773 -3.58 -34.92 17.86
C LYS A 773 -3.55 -33.42 17.65
N GLY A 774 -4.72 -32.83 17.76
CA GLY A 774 -4.82 -31.39 17.75
C GLY A 774 -6.24 -30.90 17.93
N ILE A 775 -6.41 -29.63 17.62
CA ILE A 775 -7.68 -28.93 17.69
C ILE A 775 -8.05 -28.32 16.34
N SER A 776 -9.34 -28.17 16.11
CA SER A 776 -9.88 -27.42 14.98
C SER A 776 -11.20 -26.75 15.36
N SER A 777 -11.47 -25.62 14.74
CA SER A 777 -12.70 -24.87 14.95
C SER A 777 -13.08 -24.10 13.69
N ASP A 778 -14.36 -23.87 13.53
CA ASP A 778 -14.93 -23.17 12.39
C ASP A 778 -16.21 -22.45 12.84
N ASN A 779 -16.60 -21.37 12.15
CA ASN A 779 -17.78 -20.58 12.48
C ASN A 779 -19.10 -21.31 12.20
N VAL A 780 -19.15 -22.19 11.19
CA VAL A 780 -20.31 -23.02 10.83
C VAL A 780 -20.11 -24.49 11.18
N GLY A 781 -18.87 -24.88 11.48
CA GLY A 781 -18.49 -26.17 12.04
C GLY A 781 -17.65 -27.00 11.09
N VAL A 782 -16.73 -27.77 11.68
CA VAL A 782 -15.81 -28.65 10.95
C VAL A 782 -16.52 -29.95 10.57
N GLU A 783 -16.58 -30.26 9.27
CA GLU A 783 -17.16 -31.51 8.75
C GLU A 783 -16.25 -32.70 9.05
N LYS A 784 -14.94 -32.56 8.77
CA LYS A 784 -13.95 -33.62 8.98
C LYS A 784 -12.54 -33.06 9.19
N VAL A 785 -11.71 -33.85 9.85
CA VAL A 785 -10.26 -33.64 9.92
C VAL A 785 -9.56 -34.83 9.28
N GLU A 786 -8.56 -34.56 8.45
CA GLU A 786 -7.72 -35.56 7.81
C GLU A 786 -6.27 -35.33 8.19
N VAL A 787 -5.51 -36.41 8.40
CA VAL A 787 -4.07 -36.36 8.69
C VAL A 787 -3.34 -37.05 7.54
N ALA A 788 -2.17 -36.53 7.17
CA ALA A 788 -1.26 -37.14 6.21
C ALA A 788 0.17 -37.16 6.73
N ILE A 789 0.86 -38.28 6.51
CA ILE A 789 2.32 -38.39 6.63
C ILE A 789 2.83 -38.77 5.24
N ASN A 790 3.57 -37.86 4.59
CA ASN A 790 4.08 -38.04 3.22
C ASN A 790 3.00 -38.17 2.12
N GLY A 791 1.88 -37.45 2.24
CA GLY A 791 0.96 -37.13 1.14
C GLY A 791 -0.34 -37.95 1.03
N GLU A 792 -0.49 -39.09 1.70
CA GLU A 792 -1.78 -39.80 1.76
C GLU A 792 -2.64 -39.26 2.91
N TRP A 793 -3.88 -38.83 2.65
CA TRP A 793 -4.79 -38.31 3.68
C TRP A 793 -5.69 -39.40 4.26
N LYS A 794 -5.81 -39.47 5.58
CA LYS A 794 -6.72 -40.38 6.32
C LYS A 794 -7.55 -39.60 7.34
N THR A 795 -8.84 -39.92 7.43
CA THR A 795 -9.77 -39.23 8.34
C THR A 795 -9.47 -39.55 9.81
N ALA A 796 -9.26 -38.52 10.62
CA ALA A 796 -9.07 -38.60 12.07
C ALA A 796 -10.38 -38.87 12.82
N SER A 797 -10.28 -39.31 14.08
CA SER A 797 -11.43 -39.41 14.98
C SER A 797 -11.68 -38.08 15.66
N GLY A 798 -12.90 -37.55 15.58
CA GLY A 798 -13.26 -36.23 16.13
C GLY A 798 -13.05 -35.08 15.12
N THR A 799 -13.68 -33.94 15.38
CA THR A 799 -13.63 -32.75 14.51
C THR A 799 -13.28 -31.46 15.26
N HIS A 800 -13.44 -31.40 16.58
CA HIS A 800 -12.97 -30.27 17.40
C HIS A 800 -11.68 -30.63 18.14
N SER A 801 -11.73 -31.65 18.99
CA SER A 801 -10.54 -32.35 19.47
C SER A 801 -10.43 -33.64 18.67
N TRP A 802 -9.37 -33.76 17.89
CA TRP A 802 -9.21 -34.85 16.93
C TRP A 802 -7.93 -35.66 17.22
N GLU A 803 -7.96 -36.94 16.86
CA GLU A 803 -6.87 -37.89 17.07
C GLU A 803 -6.77 -38.90 15.92
N MET A 804 -5.53 -39.22 15.54
CA MET A 804 -5.18 -40.27 14.59
C MET A 804 -3.99 -41.07 15.12
N GLU A 805 -4.11 -42.40 15.11
CA GLU A 805 -2.97 -43.31 15.27
C GLU A 805 -2.46 -43.71 13.88
N TRP A 806 -1.22 -43.38 13.58
CA TRP A 806 -0.59 -43.69 12.29
C TRP A 806 0.50 -44.75 12.46
N ASP A 807 0.36 -45.86 11.74
CA ASP A 807 1.39 -46.90 11.68
C ASP A 807 2.55 -46.47 10.77
N LEU A 808 3.75 -46.39 11.35
CA LEU A 808 4.98 -46.03 10.65
C LEU A 808 5.65 -47.27 10.01
N ALA A 809 5.06 -48.46 10.11
CA ALA A 809 5.58 -49.67 9.49
C ALA A 809 5.77 -49.48 7.98
N GLY A 810 7.02 -49.59 7.53
CA GLY A 810 7.38 -49.45 6.12
C GLY A 810 7.86 -48.06 5.71
N LEU A 811 7.79 -47.05 6.60
CA LEU A 811 8.45 -45.76 6.39
C LEU A 811 9.94 -45.87 6.78
N PRO A 812 10.89 -45.62 5.85
CA PRO A 812 12.31 -45.57 6.19
C PRO A 812 12.63 -44.44 7.18
N PRO A 813 13.72 -44.53 7.95
CA PRO A 813 14.20 -43.40 8.74
C PRO A 813 14.49 -42.17 7.87
N GLY A 814 14.15 -40.99 8.38
CA GLY A 814 14.31 -39.70 7.70
C GLY A 814 13.34 -38.64 8.20
N ASP A 815 13.32 -37.50 7.52
CA ASP A 815 12.43 -36.38 7.83
C ASP A 815 11.07 -36.52 7.15
N TYR A 816 10.02 -36.22 7.89
CA TYR A 816 8.64 -36.33 7.44
C TYR A 816 7.84 -35.10 7.83
N THR A 817 7.06 -34.59 6.88
CA THR A 817 5.98 -33.63 7.16
C THR A 817 4.73 -34.38 7.60
N VAL A 818 4.26 -34.08 8.81
CA VAL A 818 2.94 -34.45 9.29
C VAL A 818 2.02 -33.28 9.02
N ALA A 819 0.98 -33.50 8.22
CA ALA A 819 0.00 -32.49 7.89
C ALA A 819 -1.36 -32.87 8.46
N ALA A 820 -2.10 -31.90 8.98
CA ALA A 820 -3.50 -32.05 9.37
C ALA A 820 -4.33 -31.02 8.62
N ARG A 821 -5.46 -31.44 8.05
CA ARG A 821 -6.37 -30.59 7.30
C ARG A 821 -7.76 -30.67 7.89
N ALA A 822 -8.31 -29.54 8.32
CA ALA A 822 -9.72 -29.42 8.63
C ALA A 822 -10.48 -29.00 7.37
N VAL A 823 -11.68 -29.57 7.17
CA VAL A 823 -12.60 -29.22 6.10
C VAL A 823 -13.95 -28.86 6.73
N ASP A 824 -14.50 -27.71 6.36
CA ASP A 824 -15.81 -27.25 6.84
C ASP A 824 -16.97 -27.81 5.99
N ALA A 825 -18.21 -27.49 6.39
CA ALA A 825 -19.42 -27.92 5.68
C ALA A 825 -19.61 -27.26 4.30
N SER A 826 -18.92 -26.15 4.03
CA SER A 826 -18.90 -25.43 2.75
C SER A 826 -17.77 -25.90 1.83
N GLY A 827 -16.97 -26.87 2.27
CA GLY A 827 -15.84 -27.43 1.53
C GLY A 827 -14.57 -26.60 1.54
N LYS A 828 -14.45 -25.54 2.36
CA LYS A 828 -13.16 -24.86 2.55
C LYS A 828 -12.31 -25.64 3.51
N GLN A 829 -11.01 -25.39 3.46
CA GLN A 829 -10.04 -26.17 4.18
C GLN A 829 -8.85 -25.31 4.62
N MET A 830 -8.28 -25.65 5.77
CA MET A 830 -6.96 -25.18 6.19
C MET A 830 -6.09 -26.37 6.53
N VAL A 831 -4.79 -26.20 6.29
CA VAL A 831 -3.76 -27.19 6.60
C VAL A 831 -2.83 -26.59 7.64
N ASP A 832 -2.52 -27.40 8.65
CA ASP A 832 -1.39 -27.17 9.54
C ASP A 832 -0.36 -28.28 9.34
N THR A 833 0.91 -27.95 9.51
CA THR A 833 2.02 -28.87 9.27
C THR A 833 3.04 -28.79 10.38
N VAL A 834 3.55 -29.95 10.81
CA VAL A 834 4.71 -30.07 11.69
C VAL A 834 5.72 -31.04 11.09
N HIS A 835 7.01 -30.79 11.30
CA HIS A 835 8.07 -31.65 10.83
C HIS A 835 8.57 -32.57 11.95
N VAL A 836 8.78 -33.84 11.63
CA VAL A 836 9.28 -34.85 12.57
C VAL A 836 10.39 -35.69 11.95
N ALA A 837 11.31 -36.17 12.78
CA ALA A 837 12.34 -37.12 12.38
C ALA A 837 11.97 -38.53 12.81
N ILE A 838 11.77 -39.44 11.86
CA ILE A 838 11.59 -40.87 12.16
C ILE A 838 12.98 -41.51 12.26
N ASN A 839 13.34 -41.97 13.44
CA ASN A 839 14.65 -42.54 13.71
C ASN A 839 14.71 -44.06 13.49
N GLY A 840 15.91 -44.58 13.21
CA GLY A 840 16.21 -45.99 13.03
C GLY A 840 17.42 -46.45 13.85
N THR A 841 17.45 -47.73 14.21
CA THR A 841 18.56 -48.29 15.00
C THR A 841 19.68 -48.85 14.11
N GLY A 842 20.94 -48.68 14.51
CA GLY A 842 22.09 -49.41 13.95
C GLY A 842 22.87 -48.72 12.83
N HIS A 843 22.62 -47.45 12.56
CA HIS A 843 23.34 -46.63 11.58
C HIS A 843 24.18 -45.55 12.24
N ALA A 844 25.30 -45.18 11.62
CA ALA A 844 26.12 -44.03 12.02
C ALA A 844 25.82 -42.85 11.08
N TRP A 845 24.70 -42.18 11.35
CA TRP A 845 24.27 -40.97 10.65
C TRP A 845 24.72 -39.71 11.39
N GLY A 846 24.72 -38.61 10.68
CA GLY A 846 24.93 -37.29 11.25
C GLY A 846 25.38 -36.29 10.19
N PRO A 847 25.44 -35.01 10.53
CA PRO A 847 26.04 -34.00 9.67
C PRO A 847 27.55 -34.28 9.48
N SER A 848 28.10 -33.77 8.39
CA SER A 848 29.53 -33.83 8.07
C SER A 848 30.04 -32.44 7.72
N ILE A 849 30.99 -31.94 8.52
CA ILE A 849 31.68 -30.68 8.24
C ILE A 849 32.87 -30.99 7.31
N VAL A 850 32.77 -30.55 6.06
CA VAL A 850 33.73 -30.82 4.98
C VAL A 850 34.89 -29.84 5.00
N ASP A 851 34.58 -28.56 5.21
CA ASP A 851 35.55 -27.47 5.21
C ASP A 851 35.15 -26.36 6.19
N VAL A 852 36.14 -25.69 6.76
CA VAL A 852 36.00 -24.57 7.69
C VAL A 852 37.12 -23.57 7.46
N HIS A 853 36.76 -22.33 7.13
CA HIS A 853 37.71 -21.25 6.90
C HIS A 853 37.14 -19.91 7.35
N HIS A 854 37.97 -18.87 7.34
CA HIS A 854 37.56 -17.51 7.60
C HIS A 854 38.02 -16.61 6.46
N GLU A 855 37.34 -15.50 6.25
CA GLU A 855 37.76 -14.47 5.31
C GLU A 855 37.80 -13.09 5.99
N PRO A 856 38.80 -12.25 5.69
CA PRO A 856 39.98 -12.56 4.85
C PRO A 856 40.98 -13.49 5.57
N ASP A 857 41.81 -14.23 4.82
CA ASP A 857 42.83 -15.17 5.38
C ASP A 857 43.82 -14.52 6.36
N ASN A 858 44.04 -13.21 6.22
CA ASN A 858 44.94 -12.42 7.05
C ASN A 858 44.19 -11.16 7.51
N PRO A 859 43.31 -11.29 8.51
CA PRO A 859 42.47 -10.18 8.94
C PRO A 859 43.29 -9.12 9.65
N THR A 860 42.91 -7.87 9.44
CA THR A 860 43.41 -6.68 10.13
C THR A 860 42.38 -6.19 11.15
N ASN A 861 42.75 -5.21 11.97
CA ASN A 861 41.83 -4.59 12.94
C ASN A 861 40.73 -3.73 12.30
N THR A 862 40.66 -3.70 10.98
CA THR A 862 39.61 -3.05 10.18
C THR A 862 38.93 -4.05 9.24
N SER A 863 39.33 -5.32 9.29
CA SER A 863 38.74 -6.38 8.49
C SER A 863 37.48 -6.86 9.16
N ASN A 864 36.42 -6.95 8.37
CA ASN A 864 35.21 -7.61 8.77
C ASN A 864 35.41 -9.12 8.60
N VAL A 865 35.45 -9.87 9.70
CA VAL A 865 35.79 -11.29 9.66
C VAL A 865 34.53 -12.14 9.51
N CYS A 866 34.45 -12.91 8.42
CA CYS A 866 33.39 -13.90 8.22
C CYS A 866 33.95 -15.31 8.41
N ILE A 867 33.22 -16.17 9.13
CA ILE A 867 33.53 -17.59 9.27
C ILE A 867 32.58 -18.39 8.38
N TYR A 868 33.13 -19.35 7.65
CA TYR A 868 32.37 -20.21 6.76
C TYR A 868 32.54 -21.70 7.10
N ALA A 869 31.49 -22.47 6.84
CA ALA A 869 31.45 -23.91 7.02
C ALA A 869 30.71 -24.59 5.88
N ASN A 870 31.39 -25.50 5.18
CA ASN A 870 30.72 -26.42 4.27
C ASN A 870 30.21 -27.62 5.08
N VAL A 871 28.90 -27.66 5.34
CA VAL A 871 28.25 -28.74 6.09
C VAL A 871 27.36 -29.53 5.15
N THR A 872 27.53 -30.85 5.14
CA THR A 872 26.79 -31.77 4.28
C THR A 872 26.04 -32.80 5.11
N GLU A 873 24.91 -33.24 4.59
CA GLU A 873 24.11 -34.31 5.19
C GLU A 873 24.76 -35.67 4.94
N ARG A 874 24.91 -36.49 5.99
CA ARG A 874 25.35 -37.89 5.86
C ARG A 874 24.33 -38.80 6.54
N GLY A 875 23.19 -38.94 5.88
CA GLY A 875 22.05 -39.72 6.36
C GLY A 875 20.77 -39.21 5.75
N PRO A 876 19.62 -39.65 6.28
CA PRO A 876 18.30 -39.22 5.81
C PRO A 876 17.76 -37.98 6.55
N PHE A 877 18.61 -37.30 7.33
CA PHE A 877 18.22 -36.20 8.23
C PHE A 877 18.88 -34.90 7.78
N SER A 878 18.07 -33.85 7.67
CA SER A 878 18.50 -32.52 7.29
C SER A 878 19.22 -31.79 8.42
N ILE A 879 20.09 -30.87 8.05
CA ILE A 879 20.81 -30.02 9.00
C ILE A 879 19.83 -29.02 9.61
N THR A 880 19.78 -28.93 10.94
CA THR A 880 18.91 -28.00 11.67
C THR A 880 19.68 -26.78 12.16
N HIS A 881 20.79 -27.01 12.84
CA HIS A 881 21.59 -25.94 13.45
C HIS A 881 23.06 -26.11 13.10
N VAL A 882 23.68 -25.01 12.68
CA VAL A 882 25.14 -24.88 12.59
C VAL A 882 25.55 -23.76 13.52
N THR A 883 26.22 -24.10 14.61
CA THR A 883 26.63 -23.14 15.64
C THR A 883 28.13 -22.90 15.54
N LEU A 884 28.51 -21.64 15.39
CA LEU A 884 29.87 -21.17 15.54
C LEU A 884 30.16 -20.92 17.02
N PHE A 885 31.30 -21.39 17.49
CA PHE A 885 31.88 -21.03 18.77
C PHE A 885 33.22 -20.33 18.54
N TRP A 886 33.48 -19.25 19.25
CA TRP A 886 34.78 -18.58 19.22
C TRP A 886 35.20 -18.06 20.59
N ASP A 887 36.50 -17.98 20.80
CA ASP A 887 37.15 -17.47 22.01
C ASP A 887 38.19 -16.43 21.60
N ASP A 888 38.05 -15.23 22.15
CA ASP A 888 38.93 -14.07 21.91
C ASP A 888 40.06 -13.93 22.95
N GLY A 889 40.19 -14.92 23.84
CA GLY A 889 41.10 -14.93 24.98
C GLY A 889 40.47 -14.42 26.28
N THR A 890 39.22 -13.95 26.26
CA THR A 890 38.49 -13.50 27.45
C THR A 890 37.29 -14.38 27.76
N ILE A 891 36.41 -14.61 26.78
CA ILE A 891 35.19 -15.40 26.93
C ILE A 891 34.95 -16.24 25.68
N THR A 892 34.40 -17.43 25.86
CA THR A 892 33.83 -18.20 24.74
C THR A 892 32.43 -17.70 24.44
N GLN A 893 32.20 -17.32 23.18
CA GLN A 893 30.92 -16.88 22.65
C GLN A 893 30.42 -17.91 21.62
N SER A 894 29.13 -17.82 21.29
CA SER A 894 28.53 -18.64 20.25
C SER A 894 27.42 -17.91 19.53
N ALA A 895 27.26 -18.22 18.24
CA ALA A 895 26.19 -17.71 17.41
C ALA A 895 25.75 -18.79 16.41
N GLU A 896 24.48 -18.74 16.03
CA GLU A 896 23.97 -19.54 14.92
C GLU A 896 24.53 -19.01 13.60
N MET A 897 24.96 -19.90 12.73
CA MET A 897 25.42 -19.59 11.38
C MET A 897 24.23 -19.69 10.42
N PHE A 898 24.16 -18.75 9.49
CA PHE A 898 23.10 -18.67 8.49
C PHE A 898 23.56 -19.29 7.18
N ARG A 899 22.62 -19.74 6.35
CA ARG A 899 22.94 -20.32 5.04
C ARG A 899 23.07 -19.21 4.01
N TYR A 900 24.29 -18.98 3.53
CA TYR A 900 24.59 -18.02 2.47
C TYR A 900 24.52 -18.73 1.11
N GLY A 901 24.21 -17.99 0.05
CA GLY A 901 24.06 -18.54 -1.31
C GLY A 901 22.91 -19.53 -1.45
N ASP A 902 21.93 -19.53 -0.53
CA ASP A 902 20.79 -20.43 -0.59
C ASP A 902 19.77 -19.93 -1.62
N ASN A 903 19.89 -20.34 -2.89
CA ASN A 903 18.90 -20.21 -3.98
C ASN A 903 19.48 -20.83 -5.28
N PRO A 904 18.72 -21.08 -6.37
CA PRO A 904 19.31 -21.62 -7.59
C PRO A 904 20.47 -20.75 -8.04
N VAL A 905 21.54 -21.36 -8.55
CA VAL A 905 22.72 -20.64 -9.06
C VAL A 905 22.26 -19.50 -9.97
N GLN A 906 22.47 -18.27 -9.51
CA GLN A 906 22.13 -17.07 -10.25
C GLN A 906 23.22 -16.78 -11.26
N GLU A 907 22.82 -16.52 -12.51
CA GLU A 907 23.75 -16.04 -13.52
C GLU A 907 24.16 -14.61 -13.19
N ARG A 908 25.47 -14.35 -13.28
CA ARG A 908 26.05 -13.02 -13.12
C ARG A 908 26.48 -12.50 -14.50
N HIS A 909 26.44 -11.19 -14.71
CA HIS A 909 27.00 -10.58 -15.92
C HIS A 909 28.52 -10.85 -16.03
N GLU A 910 29.08 -10.85 -17.24
CA GLU A 910 30.53 -11.09 -17.43
C GLU A 910 31.39 -10.01 -16.73
N GLU A 911 30.83 -8.81 -16.58
CA GLU A 911 31.43 -7.65 -15.92
C GLU A 911 31.37 -7.71 -14.39
N ASP A 912 30.55 -8.60 -13.81
CA ASP A 912 30.41 -8.75 -12.36
C ASP A 912 31.73 -9.31 -11.78
N PRO A 913 32.36 -8.63 -10.81
CA PRO A 913 33.57 -9.11 -10.13
C PRO A 913 33.42 -10.50 -9.51
N LEU A 914 32.19 -10.93 -9.19
CA LEU A 914 31.84 -12.22 -8.62
C LEU A 914 31.41 -13.26 -9.66
N HIS A 915 31.44 -12.95 -10.96
CA HIS A 915 30.96 -13.87 -12.02
C HIS A 915 31.56 -15.29 -11.94
N ASN A 916 32.81 -15.40 -11.50
CA ASN A 916 33.52 -16.68 -11.35
C ASN A 916 33.54 -17.22 -9.91
N VAL A 917 32.83 -16.57 -8.99
CA VAL A 917 32.69 -16.99 -7.60
C VAL A 917 31.47 -17.89 -7.47
N SER A 918 31.62 -18.98 -6.73
CA SER A 918 30.53 -19.92 -6.52
C SER A 918 29.47 -19.31 -5.59
N ASN A 919 28.23 -19.30 -6.04
CA ASN A 919 27.04 -19.02 -5.22
C ASN A 919 26.48 -20.31 -4.59
N GLU A 920 27.29 -21.36 -4.41
CA GLU A 920 26.81 -22.60 -3.81
C GLU A 920 26.56 -22.41 -2.30
N PRO A 921 25.51 -23.03 -1.74
CA PRO A 921 25.14 -22.80 -0.36
C PRO A 921 26.25 -23.17 0.63
N ILE A 922 26.54 -22.27 1.57
CA ILE A 922 27.52 -22.47 2.64
C ILE A 922 27.02 -21.82 3.92
N TYR A 923 27.33 -22.39 5.09
CA TYR A 923 27.00 -21.72 6.35
C TYR A 923 28.01 -20.61 6.62
N GLY A 924 27.53 -19.42 6.95
CA GLY A 924 28.30 -18.21 7.21
C GLY A 924 27.88 -17.53 8.51
N LYS A 925 28.81 -16.82 9.14
CA LYS A 925 28.53 -15.82 10.19
C LYS A 925 29.57 -14.71 10.12
N GLU A 926 29.11 -13.47 10.16
CA GLU A 926 29.96 -12.29 10.26
C GLU A 926 30.21 -11.94 11.73
N LEU A 927 31.48 -11.92 12.14
CA LEU A 927 31.90 -11.58 13.49
C LEU A 927 32.24 -10.09 13.67
N GLY A 928 32.36 -9.32 12.59
CA GLY A 928 32.80 -7.93 12.65
C GLY A 928 34.31 -7.79 12.78
N GLU A 929 34.74 -6.64 13.31
CA GLU A 929 36.15 -6.28 13.51
C GLU A 929 36.65 -6.63 14.92
N PHE A 930 37.94 -6.99 15.02
CA PHE A 930 38.60 -7.31 16.28
C PHE A 930 39.76 -6.35 16.60
N PRO A 931 40.13 -6.17 17.88
CA PRO A 931 41.29 -5.35 18.26
C PRO A 931 42.61 -5.90 17.72
N SER A 932 43.56 -5.00 17.40
CA SER A 932 44.91 -5.41 16.97
C SER A 932 45.61 -6.28 18.02
N GLY A 933 46.22 -7.38 17.58
CA GLY A 933 46.86 -8.36 18.43
C GLY A 933 45.91 -9.37 19.10
N ALA A 934 44.60 -9.31 18.81
CA ALA A 934 43.66 -10.33 19.26
C ALA A 934 43.99 -11.68 18.61
N HIS A 935 43.92 -12.75 19.42
CA HIS A 935 44.10 -14.13 18.97
C HIS A 935 42.78 -14.86 19.11
N ILE A 936 42.11 -15.08 18.00
CA ILE A 936 40.78 -15.71 17.97
C ILE A 936 40.94 -17.18 17.68
N THR A 937 40.32 -18.04 18.51
CA THR A 937 40.15 -19.46 18.21
C THR A 937 38.68 -19.77 17.98
N TYR A 938 38.36 -20.64 17.03
CA TYR A 938 36.96 -20.95 16.69
C TYR A 938 36.78 -22.40 16.23
N TRP A 939 35.56 -22.91 16.40
CA TRP A 939 35.14 -24.23 15.93
C TRP A 939 33.63 -24.26 15.70
N ILE A 940 33.17 -25.27 14.98
CA ILE A 940 31.79 -25.35 14.48
C ILE A 940 31.16 -26.63 14.96
N ARG A 941 29.90 -26.55 15.40
CA ARG A 941 29.05 -27.69 15.71
C ARG A 941 27.88 -27.71 14.75
N ALA A 942 27.72 -28.78 13.98
CA ALA A 942 26.53 -29.02 13.18
C ALA A 942 25.64 -30.08 13.84
N THR A 943 24.33 -29.88 13.79
CA THR A 943 23.30 -30.77 14.33
C THR A 943 22.25 -31.04 13.25
N ASP A 944 21.74 -32.27 13.16
CA ASP A 944 20.64 -32.65 12.24
C ASP A 944 19.28 -32.76 12.96
N THR A 945 18.21 -33.00 12.21
CA THR A 945 16.83 -33.16 12.71
C THR A 945 16.64 -34.33 13.68
N ALA A 946 17.50 -35.36 13.60
CA ALA A 946 17.52 -36.47 14.56
C ALA A 946 18.46 -36.22 15.76
N ASN A 947 18.94 -34.99 15.93
CA ASN A 947 19.83 -34.54 17.00
C ASN A 947 21.20 -35.26 17.02
N ASN A 948 21.62 -35.84 15.89
CA ASN A 948 23.00 -36.26 15.69
C ASN A 948 23.84 -34.99 15.48
N HIS A 949 25.08 -34.99 15.97
CA HIS A 949 25.95 -33.82 15.85
C HIS A 949 27.40 -34.19 15.58
N VAL A 950 28.10 -33.26 14.94
CA VAL A 950 29.54 -33.32 14.69
C VAL A 950 30.18 -31.99 15.09
N VAL A 951 31.43 -32.02 15.54
CA VAL A 951 32.22 -30.84 15.90
C VAL A 951 33.48 -30.82 15.03
N SER A 952 33.82 -29.65 14.49
CA SER A 952 35.03 -29.45 13.68
C SER A 952 36.31 -29.51 14.53
N ALA A 953 37.46 -29.48 13.86
CA ALA A 953 38.71 -29.11 14.54
C ALA A 953 38.65 -27.64 15.02
N VAL A 954 39.56 -27.27 15.91
CA VAL A 954 39.74 -25.88 16.33
C VAL A 954 40.66 -25.16 15.34
N HIS A 955 40.20 -24.00 14.86
CA HIS A 955 40.91 -23.10 13.96
C HIS A 955 41.28 -21.80 14.70
N SER A 956 42.20 -21.01 14.14
CA SER A 956 42.62 -19.75 14.76
C SER A 956 43.19 -18.75 13.77
N PHE A 957 43.07 -17.47 14.08
CA PHE A 957 43.74 -16.37 13.37
C PHE A 957 44.19 -15.27 14.34
N ILE A 958 45.03 -14.37 13.84
CA ILE A 958 45.60 -13.23 14.59
C ILE A 958 45.34 -11.95 13.79
N ILE A 959 44.98 -10.89 14.50
CA ILE A 959 44.67 -9.55 13.97
C ILE A 959 45.87 -8.62 14.00
#